data_AF-A0A524P505-F1
#
_entry.id   AF-A0A524P505-F1
#
_cell.length_a   1.000
_cell.length_b   1.000
_cell.length_c   1.000
_cell.angle_alpha   90.00
_cell.angle_beta   90.00
_cell.angle_gamma   90.00
#
_symmetry.space_group_name_H-M   'P 1'
#
loop_
_entity.id
_entity.type
_entity.pdbx_description
1 polymer ?
#
loop_
_entity_poly.entity_id
_entity_poly.type
_entity_poly.pdbx_seq_one_letter_code
_entity_poly.pdbx_strand_id
1 'polypeptide(L)'
;MVNFDSMDMNLISFEIRDQQGLIKVGRVKTPNLNYYTPNLIFPKTEIAHWINREHNSEDPNSISLSNLAKSFGTLVTSEKNPFFISSSSDPLNLFNQSLPSTEVSGYFKNNPTYFEENLDITGNSSLLSFNSDTSIVQDENDSQSPNSIPSQPSQLSPPLPPTQPSANPITILSTIFPNTHYDLYSDYELAALKHRLDLYSHTLSEAEGKSEQQFILEIPFSTQESIKDAYLSWVKNHQKHLFGLKFVDIFKNLRYQNQILDWIFSFKEQTSSNLFWMVGGDIFPEDYGLAVYLGFDCIDTASLFYYSYKGMYISNQGRQWLRTLFYPPCSCFACQQLESFLPGTGKESLTQIALITYHNIHVARSEIRKIQQHIQIGTIRSYLEGQIHSSASAGSLLRLIDKNYHHIVNPRFKLCNTHPVSCIGVESYTRPEVQNFIQRVRQEITPAQDYKMVIILPCSAKKPYSKSKSHIKFTKVIRKSLGKVQSQYAHQIIITSPVGVIPRELENIFPVAHYDIPVTGEWDAIEINSTGEHLAHWLAKYSTSGSSPLILVAHVHGGYLAACKVAQSILEKKQTNVTWQYSMGDTPAYSPSSFAGTQALEEVLVSLKKKFELEIETDETMGAKTKNVVWNRTHRLTEQEVLIRATLDYQFGKGAGDLIAKTGVLVRMDRNPNYFEVFSYDGAGKFQIGRLHTNSGFLKLTPRGAQRLMGHKRNFVQITEENMQGSSVFAPILKSIDNGTHPGDEMIVLNINGEYLGVGELVRSPLDLSGENNGIVCKLRKKVKIPSQTSNSSPEPPESPQSDLDFLKEIES
;
A
#
# COMPACT_ATOMS: atom_id res chain seq x y z
N MET A 1 -10.64 -45.79 -1.32
CA MET A 1 -10.46 -44.53 -0.56
C MET A 1 -8.96 -44.26 -0.46
N VAL A 2 -8.45 -43.16 -1.02
CA VAL A 2 -7.06 -42.74 -0.78
C VAL A 2 -7.01 -42.05 0.58
N ASN A 3 -6.07 -42.41 1.45
CA ASN A 3 -5.95 -41.74 2.73
C ASN A 3 -5.30 -40.36 2.53
N PHE A 4 -6.00 -39.29 2.94
CA PHE A 4 -5.45 -37.94 2.86
C PHE A 4 -4.29 -37.70 3.84
N ASP A 5 -4.16 -38.55 4.86
CA ASP A 5 -3.04 -38.52 5.80
C ASP A 5 -1.76 -39.17 5.23
N SER A 6 -1.84 -39.87 4.07
CA SER A 6 -0.67 -40.49 3.40
C SER A 6 -0.22 -39.77 2.14
N MET A 7 -0.91 -38.71 1.73
CA MET A 7 -0.21 -37.60 1.09
C MET A 7 0.38 -36.76 2.23
N ASP A 8 1.67 -36.40 2.16
CA ASP A 8 2.21 -35.28 2.93
C ASP A 8 1.68 -33.94 2.36
N MET A 9 0.35 -33.81 2.41
CA MET A 9 -0.31 -32.56 2.75
C MET A 9 0.21 -32.16 4.12
N ASN A 10 1.43 -31.62 4.16
CA ASN A 10 1.94 -30.87 5.30
C ASN A 10 0.82 -29.94 5.73
N LEU A 11 0.15 -30.24 6.85
CA LEU A 11 -0.89 -29.39 7.42
C LEU A 11 -0.18 -28.15 7.92
N ILE A 12 -0.02 -27.17 7.01
CA ILE A 12 1.00 -26.13 7.15
C ILE A 12 0.68 -25.33 8.40
N SER A 13 1.45 -25.57 9.46
CA SER A 13 1.05 -25.23 10.80
C SER A 13 1.21 -23.74 11.11
N PHE A 14 0.48 -23.32 12.13
CA PHE A 14 0.00 -21.95 12.30
C PHE A 14 0.26 -21.54 13.77
N GLU A 15 1.00 -20.54 14.26
CA GLU A 15 2.02 -19.55 13.81
C GLU A 15 1.67 -18.24 13.07
N ILE A 16 0.60 -17.51 13.44
CA ILE A 16 0.67 -16.03 13.26
C ILE A 16 1.73 -15.53 14.25
N ARG A 17 2.91 -15.30 13.69
CA ARG A 17 3.76 -14.21 14.15
C ARG A 17 3.15 -12.94 13.60
N ASP A 18 2.58 -12.14 14.50
CA ASP A 18 2.44 -10.72 14.22
C ASP A 18 3.84 -10.08 14.11
N GLN A 19 3.91 -8.76 13.98
CA GLN A 19 5.20 -8.08 13.86
C GLN A 19 6.13 -8.27 15.07
N GLN A 20 5.64 -8.79 16.20
CA GLN A 20 6.37 -8.98 17.45
C GLN A 20 6.98 -10.38 17.59
N GLY A 21 6.54 -11.35 16.77
CA GLY A 21 6.98 -12.74 16.88
C GLY A 21 6.42 -13.50 18.08
N LEU A 22 5.45 -12.91 18.80
CA LEU A 22 4.64 -13.60 19.80
C LEU A 22 3.64 -14.55 19.11
N ILE A 23 3.24 -15.59 19.82
CA ILE A 23 2.48 -16.71 19.25
C ILE A 23 0.98 -16.46 19.44
N LYS A 24 0.29 -16.12 18.35
CA LYS A 24 -1.11 -16.51 18.16
C LYS A 24 -1.15 -17.59 17.07
N VAL A 25 -1.72 -18.75 17.37
CA VAL A 25 -1.77 -19.92 16.48
C VAL A 25 -2.56 -19.55 15.21
N GLY A 26 -1.94 -19.34 14.03
CA GLY A 26 -2.69 -18.83 12.85
C GLY A 26 -2.12 -18.83 11.40
N ARG A 27 -0.79 -18.80 11.12
CA ARG A 27 -0.19 -18.65 9.75
C ARG A 27 1.19 -19.30 9.56
N VAL A 28 1.69 -19.29 8.33
CA VAL A 28 2.89 -20.04 7.90
C VAL A 28 4.19 -19.25 8.05
N LYS A 29 5.22 -19.92 8.57
CA LYS A 29 6.59 -19.40 8.71
C LYS A 29 7.52 -19.88 7.61
N THR A 30 7.58 -19.18 6.47
CA THR A 30 8.63 -19.41 5.46
C THR A 30 9.90 -18.63 5.82
N PRO A 31 11.13 -19.20 5.76
CA PRO A 31 12.35 -18.53 6.25
C PRO A 31 12.74 -17.19 5.61
N ASN A 32 12.21 -16.88 4.41
CA ASN A 32 12.70 -15.79 3.55
C ASN A 32 11.64 -14.73 3.16
N LEU A 33 10.44 -14.75 3.74
CA LEU A 33 9.38 -13.77 3.44
C LEU A 33 8.94 -13.03 4.70
N ASN A 34 8.69 -11.73 4.57
CA ASN A 34 8.39 -10.81 5.66
C ASN A 34 7.05 -10.11 5.42
N TYR A 35 6.09 -10.35 6.32
CA TYR A 35 4.80 -9.65 6.50
C TYR A 35 3.68 -9.93 5.48
N TYR A 36 2.46 -9.73 5.99
CA TYR A 36 1.14 -9.54 5.36
C TYR A 36 1.12 -9.38 3.82
N THR A 37 1.37 -10.47 3.09
CA THR A 37 1.01 -10.58 1.67
C THR A 37 -0.47 -10.96 1.56
N PRO A 38 -1.28 -10.24 0.76
CA PRO A 38 -2.68 -10.61 0.56
C PRO A 38 -2.76 -11.96 -0.16
N ASN A 39 -3.73 -12.79 0.21
CA ASN A 39 -3.72 -14.21 -0.20
C ASN A 39 -5.13 -14.78 -0.45
N LEU A 40 -5.19 -16.02 -0.96
CA LEU A 40 -6.42 -16.74 -1.21
C LEU A 40 -6.71 -17.77 -0.10
N ILE A 41 -7.99 -17.89 0.24
CA ILE A 41 -8.54 -18.94 1.13
C ILE A 41 -9.29 -19.95 0.27
N PHE A 42 -9.09 -21.24 0.54
CA PHE A 42 -9.69 -22.35 -0.18
C PHE A 42 -10.49 -23.27 0.75
N PRO A 43 -11.69 -23.74 0.34
CA PRO A 43 -12.41 -24.77 1.08
C PRO A 43 -11.62 -26.10 1.02
N LYS A 44 -11.29 -26.68 2.18
CA LYS A 44 -10.64 -28.00 2.25
C LYS A 44 -11.47 -29.09 1.55
N THR A 45 -12.79 -29.01 1.68
CA THR A 45 -13.78 -29.93 1.10
C THR A 45 -13.77 -29.92 -0.42
N GLU A 46 -13.81 -28.75 -1.06
CA GLU A 46 -13.81 -28.62 -2.52
C GLU A 46 -12.48 -29.06 -3.14
N ILE A 47 -11.33 -28.70 -2.52
CA ILE A 47 -10.02 -29.23 -2.95
C ILE A 47 -10.01 -30.76 -2.86
N ALA A 48 -10.41 -31.33 -1.72
CA ALA A 48 -10.40 -32.77 -1.54
C ALA A 48 -11.38 -33.49 -2.49
N HIS A 49 -12.57 -32.94 -2.71
CA HIS A 49 -13.55 -33.50 -3.65
C HIS A 49 -13.02 -33.50 -5.08
N TRP A 50 -12.52 -32.35 -5.56
CA TRP A 50 -11.99 -32.20 -6.91
C TRP A 50 -10.78 -33.11 -7.14
N ILE A 51 -9.79 -33.12 -6.23
CA ILE A 51 -8.60 -33.99 -6.35
C ILE A 51 -8.99 -35.47 -6.35
N ASN A 52 -9.92 -35.91 -5.48
CA ASN A 52 -10.40 -37.29 -5.50
C ASN A 52 -11.11 -37.65 -6.81
N ARG A 53 -11.93 -36.74 -7.37
CA ARG A 53 -12.71 -37.02 -8.58
C ARG A 53 -11.79 -37.25 -9.79
N GLU A 54 -10.82 -36.36 -10.01
CA GLU A 54 -9.91 -36.46 -11.16
C GLU A 54 -8.82 -37.55 -10.99
N HIS A 55 -8.54 -38.01 -9.76
CA HIS A 55 -7.60 -39.12 -9.53
C HIS A 55 -8.19 -40.52 -9.76
N ASN A 56 -9.52 -40.68 -9.68
CA ASN A 56 -10.21 -41.97 -9.77
C ASN A 56 -11.04 -42.12 -11.06
N SER A 57 -10.76 -41.31 -12.10
CA SER A 57 -11.43 -41.43 -13.40
C SER A 57 -10.84 -42.58 -14.23
N GLU A 58 -11.63 -43.62 -14.50
CA GLU A 58 -11.19 -44.84 -15.22
C GLU A 58 -11.11 -44.68 -16.75
N ASP A 59 -11.33 -43.48 -17.30
CA ASP A 59 -11.22 -43.19 -18.73
C ASP A 59 -9.78 -43.50 -19.23
N PRO A 60 -9.58 -44.29 -20.31
CA PRO A 60 -8.24 -44.59 -20.83
C PRO A 60 -7.46 -43.36 -21.36
N ASN A 61 -8.10 -42.20 -21.53
CA ASN A 61 -7.44 -40.91 -21.83
C ASN A 61 -6.94 -40.16 -20.56
N SER A 62 -7.14 -40.73 -19.36
CA SER A 62 -6.87 -40.11 -18.05
C SER A 62 -5.41 -39.76 -17.74
N ILE A 63 -4.45 -40.02 -18.63
CA ILE A 63 -3.09 -39.46 -18.52
C ILE A 63 -3.14 -37.93 -18.49
N SER A 64 -4.14 -37.29 -19.12
CA SER A 64 -4.37 -35.86 -18.96
C SER A 64 -4.88 -35.50 -17.56
N LEU A 65 -5.98 -36.12 -17.11
CA LEU A 65 -6.67 -35.79 -15.86
C LEU A 65 -5.82 -36.08 -14.61
N SER A 66 -5.11 -37.21 -14.58
CA SER A 66 -4.19 -37.54 -13.48
C SER A 66 -2.98 -36.59 -13.39
N ASN A 67 -2.56 -35.97 -14.51
CA ASN A 67 -1.55 -34.92 -14.51
C ASN A 67 -2.15 -33.54 -14.18
N LEU A 68 -3.39 -33.25 -14.60
CA LEU A 68 -4.16 -32.09 -14.15
C LEU A 68 -4.33 -32.11 -12.62
N ALA A 69 -4.63 -33.28 -12.03
CA ALA A 69 -4.77 -33.47 -10.59
C ALA A 69 -3.47 -33.20 -9.82
N LYS A 70 -2.34 -33.79 -10.25
CA LYS A 70 -1.01 -33.51 -9.68
C LYS A 70 -0.62 -32.04 -9.82
N SER A 71 -0.91 -31.45 -10.98
CA SER A 71 -0.62 -30.04 -11.27
C SER A 71 -1.46 -29.10 -10.39
N PHE A 72 -2.74 -29.39 -10.20
CA PHE A 72 -3.63 -28.65 -9.28
C PHE A 72 -3.20 -28.81 -7.82
N GLY A 73 -2.84 -30.01 -7.37
CA GLY A 73 -2.25 -30.23 -6.06
C GLY A 73 -1.03 -29.32 -5.86
N THR A 74 -0.08 -29.35 -6.80
CA THR A 74 1.10 -28.46 -6.81
C THR A 74 0.71 -26.98 -6.83
N LEU A 75 -0.37 -26.61 -7.53
CA LEU A 75 -0.88 -25.25 -7.61
C LEU A 75 -1.39 -24.76 -6.25
N VAL A 76 -2.03 -25.62 -5.45
CA VAL A 76 -2.65 -25.26 -4.16
C VAL A 76 -1.77 -25.51 -2.92
N THR A 77 -0.83 -26.45 -2.96
CA THR A 77 0.05 -26.80 -1.80
C THR A 77 1.42 -26.11 -1.81
N SER A 78 1.79 -25.45 -2.91
CA SER A 78 3.15 -24.93 -3.15
C SER A 78 3.69 -24.01 -2.02
N GLU A 79 4.68 -24.53 -1.30
CA GLU A 79 5.34 -23.94 -0.10
C GLU A 79 5.77 -22.48 -0.25
N LYS A 80 6.18 -22.07 -1.46
CA LYS A 80 6.63 -20.69 -1.75
C LYS A 80 5.52 -19.65 -1.61
N ASN A 81 4.25 -20.06 -1.62
CA ASN A 81 3.10 -19.19 -1.40
C ASN A 81 1.90 -20.06 -0.97
N PRO A 82 1.83 -20.44 0.31
CA PRO A 82 0.84 -21.37 0.84
C PRO A 82 -0.53 -20.71 0.88
N PHE A 83 -1.57 -21.41 0.45
CA PHE A 83 -2.94 -20.94 0.61
C PHE A 83 -3.49 -21.26 1.99
N PHE A 84 -4.48 -20.49 2.44
CA PHE A 84 -5.20 -20.80 3.67
C PHE A 84 -6.29 -21.83 3.38
N ILE A 85 -6.03 -23.08 3.75
CA ILE A 85 -7.00 -24.17 3.64
C ILE A 85 -7.91 -24.09 4.87
N SER A 86 -9.18 -23.75 4.67
CA SER A 86 -10.16 -23.64 5.76
C SER A 86 -11.04 -24.88 5.88
N SER A 87 -11.38 -25.23 7.12
CA SER A 87 -12.44 -26.17 7.46
C SER A 87 -13.38 -25.46 8.44
N SER A 88 -14.49 -24.95 7.93
CA SER A 88 -15.51 -24.23 8.70
C SER A 88 -16.38 -25.19 9.52
N SER A 89 -16.53 -24.90 10.81
CA SER A 89 -17.62 -25.42 11.64
C SER A 89 -18.55 -24.26 12.04
N ASP A 90 -19.86 -24.50 11.99
CA ASP A 90 -20.88 -23.66 12.63
C ASP A 90 -21.04 -24.12 14.09
N PRO A 91 -20.75 -23.29 15.10
CA PRO A 91 -20.80 -23.71 16.50
C PRO A 91 -22.24 -23.91 17.01
N LEU A 92 -23.25 -23.38 16.31
CA LEU A 92 -24.66 -23.56 16.69
C LEU A 92 -25.28 -24.82 16.06
N ASN A 93 -24.57 -25.53 15.19
CA ASN A 93 -25.07 -26.68 14.40
C ASN A 93 -26.36 -26.40 13.58
N LEU A 94 -26.74 -25.14 13.38
CA LEU A 94 -27.97 -24.74 12.67
C LEU A 94 -27.93 -25.16 11.20
N PHE A 95 -26.73 -25.22 10.60
CA PHE A 95 -26.53 -25.72 9.24
C PHE A 95 -26.14 -27.20 9.16
N ASN A 96 -26.08 -27.92 10.29
CA ASN A 96 -25.85 -29.37 10.32
C ASN A 96 -27.14 -30.20 10.28
N GLN A 97 -28.32 -29.55 10.22
CA GLN A 97 -29.60 -30.22 9.97
C GLN A 97 -30.44 -29.44 8.95
N SER A 98 -30.76 -30.07 7.82
CA SER A 98 -31.77 -29.67 6.82
C SER A 98 -31.59 -28.36 6.03
N LEU A 99 -30.40 -27.76 6.02
CA LEU A 99 -29.86 -27.18 4.80
C LEU A 99 -28.55 -27.89 4.46
N PRO A 100 -28.16 -27.96 3.17
CA PRO A 100 -26.78 -28.21 2.83
C PRO A 100 -25.92 -27.10 3.47
N SER A 101 -24.82 -27.51 4.10
CA SER A 101 -23.62 -26.69 4.10
C SER A 101 -23.19 -26.41 2.65
N THR A 102 -22.11 -25.67 2.41
CA THR A 102 -21.58 -25.50 1.03
C THR A 102 -20.91 -26.76 0.46
N GLU A 103 -21.39 -27.96 0.83
CA GLU A 103 -21.30 -29.19 0.06
C GLU A 103 -22.04 -29.07 -1.28
N VAL A 104 -21.41 -28.42 -2.25
CA VAL A 104 -21.81 -28.56 -3.66
C VAL A 104 -21.78 -30.04 -4.07
N SER A 105 -20.80 -30.80 -3.55
CA SER A 105 -20.63 -32.23 -3.81
C SER A 105 -21.70 -33.15 -3.19
N GLY A 106 -22.34 -32.78 -2.07
CA GLY A 106 -23.40 -33.58 -1.44
C GLY A 106 -24.67 -33.62 -2.28
N TYR A 107 -25.02 -32.47 -2.89
CA TYR A 107 -26.17 -32.35 -3.79
C TYR A 107 -26.03 -33.23 -5.04
N PHE A 108 -24.82 -33.33 -5.60
CA PHE A 108 -24.53 -34.16 -6.78
C PHE A 108 -24.36 -35.66 -6.49
N LYS A 109 -24.04 -36.06 -5.25
CA LYS A 109 -23.98 -37.48 -4.87
C LYS A 109 -25.35 -38.13 -4.71
N ASN A 110 -26.33 -37.37 -4.23
CA ASN A 110 -27.60 -37.94 -3.75
C ASN A 110 -28.77 -37.79 -4.75
N ASN A 111 -28.62 -37.00 -5.82
CA ASN A 111 -29.66 -36.83 -6.86
C ASN A 111 -29.08 -36.97 -8.29
N PRO A 112 -28.79 -38.19 -8.77
CA PRO A 112 -28.39 -38.41 -10.17
C PRO A 112 -29.47 -37.97 -11.18
N THR A 113 -30.74 -38.03 -10.81
CA THR A 113 -31.91 -37.64 -11.64
C THR A 113 -32.02 -36.12 -11.88
N TYR A 114 -31.37 -35.27 -11.08
CA TYR A 114 -31.51 -33.81 -11.22
C TYR A 114 -30.86 -33.26 -12.52
N PHE A 115 -30.10 -34.08 -13.23
CA PHE A 115 -29.59 -33.77 -14.57
C PHE A 115 -30.66 -33.87 -15.68
N GLU A 116 -31.75 -34.61 -15.45
CA GLU A 116 -32.77 -34.92 -16.46
C GLU A 116 -33.94 -33.93 -16.42
N GLU A 117 -34.49 -33.58 -15.25
CA GLU A 117 -35.72 -32.77 -15.16
C GLU A 117 -35.55 -31.27 -15.45
N ASN A 118 -34.32 -30.75 -15.49
CA ASN A 118 -34.03 -29.37 -15.93
C ASN A 118 -33.59 -29.35 -17.41
N LEU A 119 -34.47 -29.86 -18.28
CA LEU A 119 -34.31 -29.94 -19.73
C LEU A 119 -35.59 -29.57 -20.52
N ASP A 120 -36.36 -28.56 -20.08
CA ASP A 120 -37.23 -27.87 -21.04
C ASP A 120 -37.52 -26.40 -20.71
N ILE A 121 -37.02 -25.49 -21.57
CA ILE A 121 -37.56 -24.13 -21.78
C ILE A 121 -37.58 -23.84 -23.30
N THR A 122 -38.05 -24.80 -24.11
CA THR A 122 -38.32 -24.62 -25.54
C THR A 122 -39.49 -25.50 -25.97
N GLY A 123 -40.71 -25.03 -25.73
CA GLY A 123 -41.90 -25.81 -26.05
C GLY A 123 -42.10 -26.03 -27.56
N ASN A 124 -42.05 -27.29 -28.00
CA ASN A 124 -43.00 -27.84 -28.98
C ASN A 124 -42.92 -29.37 -29.16
N SER A 125 -44.07 -30.02 -28.92
CA SER A 125 -44.62 -31.21 -29.60
C SER A 125 -43.79 -32.47 -29.92
N SER A 126 -44.40 -33.61 -29.55
CA SER A 126 -44.49 -34.90 -30.26
C SER A 126 -43.31 -35.89 -30.27
N LEU A 127 -43.51 -36.97 -29.51
CA LEU A 127 -43.49 -38.39 -29.94
C LEU A 127 -42.38 -38.86 -30.90
N LEU A 128 -41.50 -39.75 -30.41
CA LEU A 128 -41.65 -41.20 -30.65
C LEU A 128 -40.68 -42.03 -29.79
N SER A 129 -41.09 -43.25 -29.45
CA SER A 129 -40.32 -44.24 -28.69
C SER A 129 -39.55 -45.20 -29.62
N PHE A 130 -38.41 -45.74 -29.18
CA PHE A 130 -38.04 -47.14 -29.49
C PHE A 130 -37.09 -47.74 -28.44
N ASN A 131 -37.31 -49.01 -28.11
CA ASN A 131 -36.43 -49.82 -27.26
C ASN A 131 -35.45 -50.62 -28.13
N SER A 132 -34.30 -50.99 -27.56
CA SER A 132 -33.72 -52.33 -27.76
C SER A 132 -32.75 -52.68 -26.63
N ASP A 133 -32.98 -53.81 -25.98
CA ASP A 133 -32.16 -54.38 -24.91
C ASP A 133 -30.80 -54.94 -25.39
N THR A 134 -30.09 -55.58 -24.45
CA THR A 134 -29.05 -56.62 -24.56
C THR A 134 -27.57 -56.22 -24.37
N SER A 135 -26.72 -57.07 -23.79
CA SER A 135 -26.84 -57.89 -22.55
C SER A 135 -25.55 -58.67 -22.31
N ILE A 136 -25.07 -58.71 -21.06
CA ILE A 136 -24.29 -59.81 -20.42
C ILE A 136 -22.96 -60.22 -21.09
N VAL A 137 -21.87 -60.25 -20.29
CA VAL A 137 -21.03 -61.43 -20.01
C VAL A 137 -19.92 -60.98 -19.05
N GLN A 138 -19.71 -61.75 -17.98
CA GLN A 138 -18.57 -61.64 -17.08
C GLN A 138 -17.46 -62.57 -17.58
N ASP A 139 -16.21 -62.35 -17.17
CA ASP A 139 -15.41 -63.47 -16.68
C ASP A 139 -14.30 -62.99 -15.73
N GLU A 140 -14.01 -63.82 -14.73
CA GLU A 140 -12.94 -63.63 -13.75
C GLU A 140 -11.71 -64.45 -14.16
N ASN A 141 -10.52 -64.18 -13.59
CA ASN A 141 -9.77 -65.17 -12.81
C ASN A 141 -8.44 -64.63 -12.25
N ASP A 142 -8.00 -65.26 -11.16
CA ASP A 142 -6.76 -64.97 -10.42
C ASP A 142 -5.47 -65.44 -11.14
N SER A 143 -4.33 -64.91 -10.70
CA SER A 143 -3.16 -65.76 -10.40
C SER A 143 -2.16 -65.06 -9.47
N GLN A 144 -1.36 -65.85 -8.77
CA GLN A 144 -0.67 -65.44 -7.53
C GLN A 144 0.82 -65.10 -7.72
N SER A 145 1.39 -64.48 -6.68
CA SER A 145 2.83 -64.34 -6.40
C SER A 145 3.48 -65.74 -6.14
N PRO A 146 4.83 -65.93 -5.99
CA PRO A 146 5.75 -65.09 -5.20
C PRO A 146 7.22 -64.99 -5.68
N ASN A 147 8.03 -64.18 -4.99
CA ASN A 147 9.20 -64.69 -4.22
C ASN A 147 9.90 -63.60 -3.39
N SER A 148 10.64 -64.02 -2.37
CA SER A 148 11.28 -63.18 -1.34
C SER A 148 12.78 -63.49 -1.19
N ILE A 149 13.53 -62.58 -0.57
CA ILE A 149 14.71 -62.91 0.27
C ILE A 149 15.03 -61.72 1.22
N PRO A 150 15.55 -61.93 2.45
CA PRO A 150 15.50 -60.92 3.51
C PRO A 150 16.85 -60.39 4.00
N SER A 151 16.83 -59.27 4.74
CA SER A 151 17.94 -58.79 5.59
C SER A 151 17.40 -58.16 6.88
N GLN A 152 17.91 -58.58 8.05
CA GLN A 152 17.44 -58.09 9.36
C GLN A 152 18.09 -56.76 9.80
N PRO A 153 17.46 -56.01 10.74
CA PRO A 153 17.77 -54.61 10.98
C PRO A 153 18.90 -54.37 11.99
N SER A 154 19.63 -53.26 11.80
CA SER A 154 20.44 -52.65 12.85
C SER A 154 19.55 -51.79 13.76
N GLN A 155 19.82 -51.80 15.07
CA GLN A 155 19.08 -50.98 16.03
C GLN A 155 19.52 -49.51 15.94
N LEU A 156 18.72 -48.70 15.27
CA LEU A 156 18.66 -47.25 15.46
C LEU A 156 17.45 -46.93 16.34
N SER A 157 17.63 -46.03 17.30
CA SER A 157 16.53 -45.53 18.14
C SER A 157 15.40 -45.01 17.25
N PRO A 158 14.11 -45.24 17.61
CA PRO A 158 13.02 -44.67 16.85
C PRO A 158 13.18 -43.14 16.83
N PRO A 159 13.05 -42.48 15.67
CA PRO A 159 12.91 -41.03 15.67
C PRO A 159 11.68 -40.70 16.53
N LEU A 160 11.80 -39.67 17.37
CA LEU A 160 10.63 -39.10 18.04
C LEU A 160 9.57 -38.83 16.96
N PRO A 161 8.31 -39.28 17.15
CA PRO A 161 7.28 -39.02 16.16
C PRO A 161 7.20 -37.51 15.95
N PRO A 162 7.10 -37.03 14.70
CA PRO A 162 6.92 -35.60 14.46
C PRO A 162 5.65 -35.18 15.20
N THR A 163 5.80 -34.33 16.22
CA THR A 163 4.65 -33.81 16.96
C THR A 163 3.87 -32.92 16.00
N GLN A 164 2.88 -33.52 15.34
CA GLN A 164 1.94 -32.82 14.46
C GLN A 164 1.39 -31.64 15.25
N PRO A 165 1.64 -30.39 14.81
CA PRO A 165 1.09 -29.24 15.50
C PRO A 165 -0.42 -29.29 15.30
N SER A 166 -1.17 -29.44 16.40
CA SER A 166 -2.63 -29.37 16.39
C SER A 166 -3.05 -27.98 15.91
N ALA A 167 -3.38 -27.86 14.63
CA ALA A 167 -3.83 -26.60 14.05
C ALA A 167 -5.24 -26.32 14.56
N ASN A 168 -5.35 -25.41 15.52
CA ASN A 168 -6.63 -25.06 16.15
C ASN A 168 -7.65 -24.61 15.11
N PRO A 169 -8.90 -25.12 15.14
CA PRO A 169 -9.91 -24.78 14.15
C PRO A 169 -10.38 -23.33 14.31
N ILE A 170 -10.44 -22.61 13.18
CA ILE A 170 -11.08 -21.30 13.10
C ILE A 170 -12.58 -21.51 12.84
N THR A 171 -13.38 -21.13 13.82
CA THR A 171 -14.85 -21.19 13.78
C THR A 171 -15.41 -20.00 13.00
N ILE A 172 -16.41 -20.23 12.13
CA ILE A 172 -17.08 -19.14 11.41
C ILE A 172 -18.47 -18.92 12.01
N LEU A 173 -18.71 -17.69 12.48
CA LEU A 173 -19.98 -17.22 13.01
C LEU A 173 -20.79 -16.65 11.83
N SER A 174 -21.54 -17.53 11.13
CA SER A 174 -22.28 -17.12 9.93
C SER A 174 -23.59 -16.42 10.26
N THR A 175 -23.74 -15.17 9.83
CA THR A 175 -24.98 -14.40 9.96
C THR A 175 -25.87 -14.45 8.72
N ILE A 176 -25.50 -15.26 7.71
CA ILE A 176 -26.31 -15.50 6.52
C ILE A 176 -27.61 -16.22 6.94
N PHE A 177 -28.75 -15.76 6.43
CA PHE A 177 -30.04 -16.43 6.60
C PHE A 177 -30.43 -17.16 5.30
N PRO A 178 -30.89 -18.42 5.37
CA PRO A 178 -31.39 -19.13 4.21
C PRO A 178 -32.71 -18.50 3.74
N ASN A 179 -32.87 -18.36 2.43
CA ASN A 179 -34.10 -17.91 1.75
C ASN A 179 -34.61 -16.48 2.09
N THR A 180 -33.78 -15.60 2.67
CA THR A 180 -34.14 -14.19 2.90
C THR A 180 -33.76 -13.28 1.74
N HIS A 181 -34.72 -12.51 1.21
CA HIS A 181 -34.45 -11.39 0.31
C HIS A 181 -34.18 -10.11 1.12
N TYR A 182 -32.90 -9.83 1.38
CA TYR A 182 -32.32 -8.80 2.28
C TYR A 182 -32.72 -7.31 2.07
N ASP A 183 -33.71 -7.03 1.24
CA ASP A 183 -34.19 -5.68 0.93
C ASP A 183 -35.71 -5.51 1.22
N LEU A 184 -36.42 -6.57 1.65
CA LEU A 184 -37.88 -6.59 1.77
C LEU A 184 -38.44 -6.55 3.20
N TYR A 185 -37.68 -6.96 4.23
CA TYR A 185 -38.20 -7.09 5.60
C TYR A 185 -37.19 -6.57 6.66
N SER A 186 -36.67 -5.35 6.47
CA SER A 186 -35.61 -4.72 7.28
C SER A 186 -35.74 -4.90 8.79
N ASP A 187 -36.95 -4.72 9.35
CA ASP A 187 -37.17 -4.74 10.79
C ASP A 187 -37.13 -6.16 11.36
N TYR A 188 -37.62 -7.13 10.59
CA TYR A 188 -37.52 -8.56 10.91
C TYR A 188 -36.06 -9.04 10.78
N GLU A 189 -35.36 -8.64 9.72
CA GLU A 189 -33.95 -8.95 9.51
C GLU A 189 -33.08 -8.38 10.63
N LEU A 190 -33.32 -7.13 11.04
CA LEU A 190 -32.63 -6.49 12.17
C LEU A 190 -32.90 -7.21 13.50
N ALA A 191 -34.13 -7.66 13.74
CA ALA A 191 -34.48 -8.42 14.94
C ALA A 191 -33.83 -9.82 14.95
N ALA A 192 -33.89 -10.53 13.83
CA ALA A 192 -33.27 -11.84 13.66
C ALA A 192 -31.74 -11.79 13.76
N LEU A 193 -31.12 -10.74 13.19
CA LEU A 193 -29.69 -10.47 13.32
C LEU A 193 -29.31 -10.24 14.78
N LYS A 194 -29.99 -9.33 15.49
CA LYS A 194 -29.72 -9.05 16.91
C LYS A 194 -29.76 -10.33 17.75
N HIS A 195 -30.85 -11.10 17.63
CA HIS A 195 -30.98 -12.39 18.32
C HIS A 195 -29.82 -13.37 18.01
N ARG A 196 -29.34 -13.43 16.76
CA ARG A 196 -28.18 -14.27 16.40
C ARG A 196 -26.86 -13.73 16.97
N LEU A 197 -26.66 -12.42 16.97
CA LEU A 197 -25.50 -11.76 17.57
C LEU A 197 -25.47 -11.96 19.11
N ASP A 198 -26.63 -11.89 19.77
CA ASP A 198 -26.76 -12.17 21.21
C ASP A 198 -26.39 -13.63 21.54
N LEU A 199 -26.84 -14.61 20.72
CA LEU A 199 -26.40 -16.00 20.83
C LEU A 199 -24.87 -16.13 20.68
N TYR A 200 -24.26 -15.42 19.74
CA TYR A 200 -22.80 -15.43 19.57
C TYR A 200 -22.06 -14.74 20.73
N SER A 201 -22.64 -13.72 21.38
CA SER A 201 -22.08 -13.17 22.63
C SER A 201 -21.98 -14.23 23.72
N HIS A 202 -23.01 -15.08 23.86
CA HIS A 202 -22.95 -16.23 24.77
C HIS A 202 -21.86 -17.22 24.37
N THR A 203 -21.79 -17.64 23.10
CA THR A 203 -20.73 -18.55 22.60
C THR A 203 -19.32 -18.02 22.85
N LEU A 204 -19.08 -16.71 22.65
CA LEU A 204 -17.79 -16.08 22.93
C LEU A 204 -17.47 -16.02 24.43
N SER A 205 -18.47 -15.77 25.29
CA SER A 205 -18.28 -15.80 26.75
C SER A 205 -17.97 -17.21 27.28
N GLU A 206 -18.58 -18.26 26.72
CA GLU A 206 -18.23 -19.65 27.03
C GLU A 206 -16.83 -20.05 26.50
N ALA A 207 -16.25 -19.27 25.58
CA ALA A 207 -14.89 -19.44 25.09
C ALA A 207 -13.85 -18.60 25.88
N GLU A 208 -14.24 -17.67 26.76
CA GLU A 208 -13.30 -16.95 27.61
C GLU A 208 -12.51 -17.94 28.50
N GLY A 209 -11.17 -17.83 28.46
CA GLY A 209 -10.25 -18.75 29.14
C GLY A 209 -9.83 -19.99 28.35
N LYS A 210 -10.53 -20.37 27.27
CA LYS A 210 -10.12 -21.45 26.36
C LYS A 210 -9.14 -20.90 25.32
N SER A 211 -7.84 -20.92 25.63
CA SER A 211 -6.76 -20.23 24.87
C SER A 211 -6.55 -20.63 23.40
N GLU A 212 -7.35 -21.56 22.87
CA GLU A 212 -7.13 -22.22 21.59
C GLU A 212 -8.16 -21.87 20.52
N GLN A 213 -9.38 -21.47 20.89
CA GLN A 213 -10.46 -21.20 19.93
C GLN A 213 -10.33 -19.81 19.27
N GLN A 214 -10.63 -19.74 17.96
CA GLN A 214 -10.60 -18.52 17.18
C GLN A 214 -11.88 -18.38 16.36
N PHE A 215 -12.38 -17.15 16.25
CA PHE A 215 -13.67 -16.86 15.65
C PHE A 215 -13.56 -15.81 14.54
N ILE A 216 -14.18 -16.06 13.39
CA ILE A 216 -14.42 -15.07 12.34
C ILE A 216 -15.92 -14.79 12.27
N LEU A 217 -16.32 -13.52 12.33
CA LEU A 217 -17.70 -13.12 12.05
C LEU A 217 -17.89 -12.97 10.54
N GLU A 218 -18.86 -13.67 9.95
CA GLU A 218 -19.29 -13.42 8.57
C GLU A 218 -20.35 -12.32 8.56
N ILE A 219 -20.20 -11.35 7.65
CA ILE A 219 -21.02 -10.14 7.52
C ILE A 219 -21.46 -9.99 6.06
N PRO A 220 -22.72 -10.32 5.69
CA PRO A 220 -23.27 -9.94 4.40
C PRO A 220 -23.46 -8.42 4.31
N PHE A 221 -23.13 -7.84 3.15
CA PHE A 221 -23.43 -6.45 2.84
C PHE A 221 -24.95 -6.23 2.74
N SER A 222 -25.44 -5.15 3.37
CA SER A 222 -26.81 -4.65 3.21
C SER A 222 -26.79 -3.16 2.89
N THR A 223 -27.86 -2.64 2.29
CA THR A 223 -28.04 -1.19 2.11
C THR A 223 -28.64 -0.51 3.36
N GLN A 224 -29.07 -1.29 4.36
CA GLN A 224 -29.70 -0.82 5.59
C GLN A 224 -28.67 -0.34 6.63
N GLU A 225 -28.71 0.94 6.99
CA GLU A 225 -27.82 1.53 8.01
C GLU A 225 -28.04 0.93 9.41
N SER A 226 -29.29 0.61 9.78
CA SER A 226 -29.60 -0.05 11.06
C SER A 226 -28.95 -1.44 11.20
N ILE A 227 -28.72 -2.13 10.07
CA ILE A 227 -28.03 -3.42 10.00
C ILE A 227 -26.51 -3.21 10.10
N LYS A 228 -25.95 -2.23 9.38
CA LYS A 228 -24.54 -1.78 9.51
C LYS A 228 -24.19 -1.54 10.99
N ASP A 229 -25.00 -0.74 11.66
CA ASP A 229 -24.78 -0.31 13.04
C ASP A 229 -24.91 -1.44 14.05
N ALA A 230 -25.81 -2.41 13.81
CA ALA A 230 -25.95 -3.60 14.65
C ALA A 230 -24.67 -4.47 14.62
N TYR A 231 -24.15 -4.79 13.41
CA TYR A 231 -22.87 -5.49 13.28
C TYR A 231 -21.72 -4.69 13.89
N LEU A 232 -21.63 -3.39 13.59
CA LEU A 232 -20.51 -2.55 14.01
C LEU A 232 -20.46 -2.38 15.53
N SER A 233 -21.61 -2.14 16.17
CA SER A 233 -21.73 -2.08 17.64
C SER A 233 -21.33 -3.41 18.28
N TRP A 234 -21.80 -4.54 17.74
CA TRP A 234 -21.46 -5.85 18.26
C TRP A 234 -19.96 -6.17 18.12
N VAL A 235 -19.37 -5.94 16.94
CA VAL A 235 -17.93 -6.16 16.72
C VAL A 235 -17.09 -5.30 17.65
N LYS A 236 -17.44 -4.02 17.86
CA LYS A 236 -16.72 -3.13 18.79
C LYS A 236 -16.66 -3.67 20.23
N ASN A 237 -17.72 -4.34 20.67
CA ASN A 237 -17.80 -4.94 22.00
C ASN A 237 -17.04 -6.29 22.10
N HIS A 238 -16.99 -7.07 21.01
CA HIS A 238 -16.49 -8.45 21.02
C HIS A 238 -15.14 -8.67 20.31
N GLN A 239 -14.58 -7.66 19.64
CA GLN A 239 -13.32 -7.72 18.87
C GLN A 239 -12.12 -8.30 19.63
N LYS A 240 -12.09 -8.26 20.96
CA LYS A 240 -11.05 -8.91 21.78
C LYS A 240 -11.03 -10.46 21.64
N HIS A 241 -12.12 -11.07 21.16
CA HIS A 241 -12.24 -12.52 20.88
C HIS A 241 -12.17 -12.86 19.39
N LEU A 242 -12.45 -11.89 18.53
CA LEU A 242 -12.50 -12.13 17.10
C LEU A 242 -11.08 -12.21 16.55
N PHE A 243 -10.82 -13.24 15.77
CA PHE A 243 -9.63 -13.32 14.94
C PHE A 243 -9.77 -12.40 13.71
N GLY A 244 -10.97 -12.28 13.17
CA GLY A 244 -11.22 -11.47 11.98
C GLY A 244 -12.69 -11.33 11.59
N LEU A 245 -12.90 -10.69 10.45
CA LEU A 245 -14.20 -10.44 9.82
C LEU A 245 -14.17 -10.95 8.38
N LYS A 246 -15.24 -11.64 7.95
CA LYS A 246 -15.45 -12.06 6.56
C LYS A 246 -16.62 -11.29 5.97
N PHE A 247 -16.36 -10.31 5.13
CA PHE A 247 -17.42 -9.57 4.44
C PHE A 247 -17.84 -10.32 3.18
N VAL A 248 -19.14 -10.46 2.91
CA VAL A 248 -19.66 -11.15 1.71
C VAL A 248 -20.63 -10.28 0.92
N ASP A 249 -20.80 -10.62 -0.37
CA ASP A 249 -21.68 -9.94 -1.34
C ASP A 249 -21.36 -8.44 -1.61
N ILE A 250 -20.22 -7.90 -1.16
CA ILE A 250 -19.76 -6.54 -1.51
C ILE A 250 -19.56 -6.40 -3.03
N PHE A 251 -18.78 -7.30 -3.65
CA PHE A 251 -18.39 -7.20 -5.07
C PHE A 251 -19.50 -7.59 -6.06
N LYS A 252 -20.55 -8.23 -5.56
CA LYS A 252 -21.86 -8.40 -6.22
C LYS A 252 -22.63 -7.08 -6.34
N ASN A 253 -22.41 -6.16 -5.41
CA ASN A 253 -23.26 -5.02 -5.13
C ASN A 253 -22.63 -3.66 -5.49
N LEU A 254 -21.55 -3.62 -6.29
CA LEU A 254 -20.80 -2.41 -6.66
C LEU A 254 -21.59 -1.27 -7.36
N ARG A 255 -22.91 -1.40 -7.50
CA ARG A 255 -23.84 -0.30 -7.79
C ARG A 255 -24.06 0.62 -6.58
N TYR A 256 -24.01 0.10 -5.35
CA TYR A 256 -24.22 0.83 -4.10
C TYR A 256 -22.91 1.42 -3.56
N GLN A 257 -22.21 2.18 -4.39
CA GLN A 257 -20.81 2.54 -4.20
C GLN A 257 -20.56 3.33 -2.91
N ASN A 258 -21.41 4.32 -2.61
CA ASN A 258 -21.28 5.12 -1.39
C ASN A 258 -21.53 4.27 -0.14
N GLN A 259 -22.56 3.42 -0.15
CA GLN A 259 -22.89 2.52 0.96
C GLN A 259 -21.80 1.48 1.21
N ILE A 260 -21.18 0.93 0.16
CA ILE A 260 -20.07 -0.02 0.28
C ILE A 260 -18.84 0.64 0.90
N LEU A 261 -18.47 1.85 0.46
CA LEU A 261 -17.32 2.56 1.03
C LEU A 261 -17.61 3.02 2.46
N ASP A 262 -18.80 3.54 2.73
CA ASP A 262 -19.24 3.90 4.08
C ASP A 262 -19.18 2.70 5.04
N TRP A 263 -19.66 1.52 4.61
CA TRP A 263 -19.58 0.29 5.38
C TRP A 263 -18.12 -0.12 5.65
N ILE A 264 -17.27 -0.16 4.62
CA ILE A 264 -15.85 -0.54 4.77
C ILE A 264 -15.13 0.45 5.71
N PHE A 265 -15.27 1.75 5.48
CA PHE A 265 -14.53 2.75 6.25
C PHE A 265 -15.07 2.91 7.68
N SER A 266 -16.39 2.85 7.90
CA SER A 266 -16.97 2.82 9.26
C SER A 266 -16.41 1.68 10.11
N PHE A 267 -16.20 0.51 9.53
CA PHE A 267 -15.55 -0.61 10.21
C PHE A 267 -14.04 -0.39 10.39
N LYS A 268 -13.31 0.12 9.37
CA LYS A 268 -11.86 0.40 9.47
C LYS A 268 -11.49 1.52 10.45
N GLU A 269 -12.40 2.46 10.73
CA GLU A 269 -12.17 3.54 11.71
C GLU A 269 -12.57 3.18 13.13
N GLN A 270 -13.56 2.30 13.30
CA GLN A 270 -14.15 2.03 14.62
C GLN A 270 -13.80 0.66 15.21
N THR A 271 -13.11 -0.22 14.47
CA THR A 271 -12.66 -1.54 14.93
C THR A 271 -11.14 -1.68 14.84
N SER A 272 -10.56 -2.60 15.61
CA SER A 272 -9.10 -2.81 15.68
C SER A 272 -8.50 -3.14 14.32
N SER A 273 -7.40 -2.45 14.01
CA SER A 273 -6.50 -2.68 12.88
C SER A 273 -5.81 -4.05 12.92
N ASN A 274 -5.82 -4.74 14.06
CA ASN A 274 -5.31 -6.09 14.22
C ASN A 274 -6.34 -7.19 13.86
N LEU A 275 -7.61 -6.86 13.60
CA LEU A 275 -8.57 -7.82 13.05
C LEU A 275 -8.16 -8.21 11.62
N PHE A 276 -8.16 -9.51 11.33
CA PHE A 276 -7.94 -10.01 9.97
C PHE A 276 -9.18 -9.80 9.08
N TRP A 277 -9.02 -9.19 7.90
CA TRP A 277 -10.13 -8.92 6.98
C TRP A 277 -10.13 -9.87 5.78
N MET A 278 -11.18 -10.67 5.64
CA MET A 278 -11.46 -11.48 4.45
C MET A 278 -12.66 -10.93 3.68
N VAL A 279 -12.66 -11.08 2.37
CA VAL A 279 -13.83 -10.90 1.50
C VAL A 279 -14.21 -12.21 0.81
N GLY A 280 -15.51 -12.46 0.61
CA GLY A 280 -16.02 -13.63 -0.10
C GLY A 280 -17.37 -13.40 -0.77
N GLY A 281 -18.01 -14.50 -1.17
CA GLY A 281 -19.19 -14.46 -2.05
C GLY A 281 -18.79 -14.25 -3.51
N ASP A 282 -19.60 -13.52 -4.26
CA ASP A 282 -19.37 -13.23 -5.69
C ASP A 282 -18.26 -12.16 -5.88
N ILE A 283 -17.00 -12.57 -5.74
CA ILE A 283 -15.78 -11.77 -6.01
C ILE A 283 -14.84 -12.52 -6.97
N PHE A 284 -14.30 -11.82 -7.96
CA PHE A 284 -13.55 -12.40 -9.08
C PHE A 284 -12.18 -11.74 -9.26
N PRO A 285 -11.22 -12.35 -10.00
CA PRO A 285 -9.87 -11.82 -10.16
C PRO A 285 -9.79 -10.35 -10.59
N GLU A 286 -10.71 -9.88 -11.44
CA GLU A 286 -10.87 -8.47 -11.83
C GLU A 286 -11.10 -7.51 -10.63
N ASP A 287 -11.71 -7.99 -9.54
CA ASP A 287 -11.98 -7.24 -8.32
C ASP A 287 -10.79 -7.22 -7.34
N TYR A 288 -9.88 -8.18 -7.44
CA TYR A 288 -8.90 -8.48 -6.38
C TYR A 288 -7.98 -7.30 -6.07
N GLY A 289 -7.59 -6.53 -7.09
CA GLY A 289 -6.77 -5.33 -6.92
C GLY A 289 -7.47 -4.24 -6.10
N LEU A 290 -8.78 -4.08 -6.28
CA LEU A 290 -9.60 -3.12 -5.53
C LEU A 290 -9.87 -3.61 -4.10
N ALA A 291 -10.16 -4.90 -3.90
CA ALA A 291 -10.32 -5.48 -2.58
C ALA A 291 -9.07 -5.30 -1.71
N VAL A 292 -7.90 -5.61 -2.24
CA VAL A 292 -6.63 -5.43 -1.52
C VAL A 292 -6.33 -3.94 -1.27
N TYR A 293 -6.67 -3.04 -2.20
CA TYR A 293 -6.53 -1.59 -2.00
C TYR A 293 -7.47 -1.03 -0.91
N LEU A 294 -8.65 -1.63 -0.74
CA LEU A 294 -9.58 -1.36 0.38
C LEU A 294 -9.13 -1.98 1.72
N GLY A 295 -7.99 -2.69 1.74
CA GLY A 295 -7.43 -3.29 2.95
C GLY A 295 -8.08 -4.61 3.36
N PHE A 296 -8.54 -5.42 2.40
CA PHE A 296 -8.81 -6.83 2.63
C PHE A 296 -7.50 -7.65 2.57
N ASP A 297 -7.21 -8.40 3.62
CA ASP A 297 -6.02 -9.27 3.74
C ASP A 297 -6.15 -10.56 2.92
N CYS A 298 -7.36 -11.09 2.72
CA CYS A 298 -7.58 -12.34 2.00
C CYS A 298 -8.90 -12.37 1.22
N ILE A 299 -8.95 -13.29 0.26
CA ILE A 299 -10.09 -13.50 -0.63
C ILE A 299 -10.50 -14.99 -0.61
N ASP A 300 -11.76 -15.26 -0.32
CA ASP A 300 -12.39 -16.57 -0.36
C ASP A 300 -12.60 -17.01 -1.82
N THR A 301 -12.19 -18.24 -2.17
CA THR A 301 -12.27 -18.80 -3.53
C THR A 301 -13.47 -19.71 -3.77
N ALA A 302 -14.35 -19.92 -2.78
CA ALA A 302 -15.50 -20.84 -2.90
C ALA A 302 -16.39 -20.56 -4.12
N SER A 303 -16.60 -19.29 -4.48
CA SER A 303 -17.36 -18.89 -5.66
C SER A 303 -16.70 -19.32 -6.98
N LEU A 304 -15.36 -19.38 -7.06
CA LEU A 304 -14.66 -19.86 -8.25
C LEU A 304 -15.02 -21.32 -8.55
N PHE A 305 -15.10 -22.19 -7.55
CA PHE A 305 -15.55 -23.57 -7.71
C PHE A 305 -17.01 -23.61 -8.21
N TYR A 306 -17.92 -22.93 -7.52
CA TYR A 306 -19.34 -22.84 -7.88
C TYR A 306 -19.58 -22.40 -9.33
N TYR A 307 -18.88 -21.36 -9.81
CA TYR A 307 -19.02 -20.89 -11.18
C TYR A 307 -18.28 -21.76 -12.21
N SER A 308 -17.24 -22.48 -11.81
CA SER A 308 -16.59 -23.49 -12.66
C SER A 308 -17.53 -24.67 -12.95
N TYR A 309 -18.26 -25.16 -11.93
CA TYR A 309 -19.31 -26.18 -12.11
C TYR A 309 -20.48 -25.72 -13.00
N LYS A 310 -20.66 -24.40 -13.17
CA LYS A 310 -21.66 -23.81 -14.09
C LYS A 310 -21.11 -23.52 -15.51
N GLY A 311 -19.86 -23.88 -15.81
CA GLY A 311 -19.25 -23.62 -17.12
C GLY A 311 -18.79 -22.16 -17.34
N MET A 312 -18.57 -21.38 -16.28
CA MET A 312 -18.04 -20.01 -16.41
C MET A 312 -16.50 -20.01 -16.43
N TYR A 313 -15.94 -19.45 -17.50
CA TYR A 313 -14.53 -19.12 -17.66
C TYR A 313 -14.25 -17.72 -17.08
N ILE A 314 -13.24 -17.60 -16.21
CA ILE A 314 -12.97 -16.39 -15.41
C ILE A 314 -11.57 -15.84 -15.72
N SER A 315 -11.52 -14.70 -16.40
CA SER A 315 -10.28 -13.98 -16.71
C SER A 315 -10.02 -12.83 -15.71
N ASN A 316 -8.91 -12.11 -15.87
CA ASN A 316 -8.65 -10.86 -15.14
C ASN A 316 -9.29 -9.61 -15.78
N GLN A 317 -10.09 -9.77 -16.85
CA GLN A 317 -10.78 -8.68 -17.56
C GLN A 317 -12.31 -8.91 -17.67
N GLY A 318 -12.83 -9.96 -17.05
CA GLY A 318 -14.24 -10.34 -17.15
C GLY A 318 -14.48 -11.85 -17.14
N ARG A 319 -15.77 -12.19 -17.21
CA ARG A 319 -16.33 -13.54 -17.08
C ARG A 319 -17.12 -13.90 -18.34
N GLN A 320 -16.97 -15.12 -18.85
CA GLN A 320 -17.68 -15.61 -20.04
C GLN A 320 -18.13 -17.07 -19.84
N TRP A 321 -19.15 -17.53 -20.56
CA TRP A 321 -19.53 -18.95 -20.56
C TRP A 321 -18.65 -19.73 -21.56
N LEU A 322 -18.25 -20.96 -21.25
CA LEU A 322 -17.38 -21.75 -22.13
C LEU A 322 -18.03 -21.96 -23.51
N ARG A 323 -19.33 -22.26 -23.55
CA ARG A 323 -20.16 -22.33 -24.77
C ARG A 323 -20.26 -21.02 -25.59
N THR A 324 -19.76 -19.89 -25.07
CA THR A 324 -19.66 -18.60 -25.78
C THR A 324 -18.22 -18.16 -26.07
N LEU A 325 -17.24 -18.93 -25.61
CA LEU A 325 -15.82 -18.63 -25.76
C LEU A 325 -15.32 -19.17 -27.11
N PHE A 326 -14.65 -18.33 -27.90
CA PHE A 326 -14.03 -18.77 -29.17
C PHE A 326 -12.57 -19.17 -29.01
N TYR A 327 -11.84 -18.48 -28.12
CA TYR A 327 -10.43 -18.72 -27.81
C TYR A 327 -10.20 -18.46 -26.33
N PRO A 328 -9.40 -19.26 -25.60
CA PRO A 328 -9.10 -19.02 -24.21
C PRO A 328 -7.96 -17.99 -24.07
N PRO A 329 -8.17 -16.77 -23.52
CA PRO A 329 -7.14 -15.73 -23.40
C PRO A 329 -6.12 -16.01 -22.27
N CYS A 330 -5.61 -17.24 -22.16
CA CYS A 330 -4.66 -17.64 -21.12
C CYS A 330 -3.80 -18.83 -21.57
N SER A 331 -2.49 -18.77 -21.33
CA SER A 331 -1.53 -19.82 -21.73
C SER A 331 -1.34 -20.92 -20.68
N CYS A 332 -2.30 -21.16 -19.78
CA CYS A 332 -2.17 -22.20 -18.76
C CYS A 332 -2.47 -23.60 -19.32
N PHE A 333 -1.96 -24.65 -18.66
CA PHE A 333 -2.11 -26.06 -19.08
C PHE A 333 -3.55 -26.45 -19.43
N ALA A 334 -4.54 -26.02 -18.64
CA ALA A 334 -5.93 -26.32 -18.94
C ALA A 334 -6.47 -25.58 -20.18
N CYS A 335 -6.01 -24.37 -20.47
CA CYS A 335 -6.45 -23.63 -21.66
C CYS A 335 -5.92 -24.22 -22.96
N GLN A 336 -4.67 -24.71 -22.96
CA GLN A 336 -4.09 -25.46 -24.08
C GLN A 336 -4.90 -26.72 -24.43
N GLN A 337 -5.65 -27.27 -23.47
CA GLN A 337 -6.58 -28.37 -23.70
C GLN A 337 -7.98 -27.89 -24.06
N LEU A 338 -8.49 -26.81 -23.43
CA LEU A 338 -9.79 -26.25 -23.75
C LEU A 338 -9.91 -25.81 -25.22
N GLU A 339 -8.81 -25.43 -25.88
CA GLU A 339 -8.80 -25.11 -27.33
C GLU A 339 -9.44 -26.20 -28.21
N SER A 340 -9.31 -27.49 -27.89
CA SER A 340 -9.95 -28.58 -28.67
C SER A 340 -11.44 -28.76 -28.39
N PHE A 341 -12.00 -28.04 -27.40
CA PHE A 341 -13.40 -28.09 -26.98
C PHE A 341 -14.16 -26.77 -27.28
N LEU A 342 -13.60 -25.88 -28.09
CA LEU A 342 -14.15 -24.55 -28.38
C LEU A 342 -14.44 -24.34 -29.88
N PRO A 343 -15.51 -23.60 -30.25
CA PRO A 343 -16.56 -23.09 -29.36
C PRO A 343 -17.44 -24.22 -28.81
N GLY A 344 -17.79 -24.16 -27.52
CA GLY A 344 -18.44 -25.27 -26.82
C GLY A 344 -19.88 -25.52 -27.27
N THR A 345 -20.21 -26.77 -27.63
CA THR A 345 -21.56 -27.19 -28.05
C THR A 345 -22.32 -27.91 -26.95
N GLY A 346 -23.43 -27.33 -26.47
CA GLY A 346 -24.33 -27.95 -25.49
C GLY A 346 -23.99 -27.66 -24.02
N LYS A 347 -24.32 -28.61 -23.12
CA LYS A 347 -23.94 -28.56 -21.69
C LYS A 347 -22.46 -28.94 -21.54
N GLU A 348 -21.73 -28.26 -20.67
CA GLU A 348 -20.31 -28.50 -20.42
C GLU A 348 -20.05 -29.87 -19.77
N SER A 349 -19.10 -30.64 -20.31
CA SER A 349 -18.72 -31.98 -19.82
C SER A 349 -17.90 -31.93 -18.51
N LEU A 350 -17.82 -33.06 -17.80
CA LEU A 350 -17.01 -33.15 -16.56
C LEU A 350 -15.53 -32.78 -16.78
N THR A 351 -14.95 -33.16 -17.92
CA THR A 351 -13.61 -32.80 -18.35
C THR A 351 -13.47 -31.29 -18.58
N GLN A 352 -14.41 -30.68 -19.32
CA GLN A 352 -14.44 -29.22 -19.50
C GLN A 352 -14.57 -28.49 -18.16
N ILE A 353 -15.43 -28.96 -17.26
CA ILE A 353 -15.58 -28.42 -15.91
C ILE A 353 -14.29 -28.54 -15.10
N ALA A 354 -13.59 -29.68 -15.14
CA ALA A 354 -12.31 -29.86 -14.45
C ALA A 354 -11.23 -28.89 -14.96
N LEU A 355 -11.16 -28.71 -16.28
CA LEU A 355 -10.25 -27.76 -16.94
C LEU A 355 -10.61 -26.29 -16.60
N ILE A 356 -11.89 -25.93 -16.57
CA ILE A 356 -12.36 -24.61 -16.11
C ILE A 356 -11.95 -24.38 -14.65
N THR A 357 -12.19 -25.33 -13.73
CA THR A 357 -11.81 -25.17 -12.32
C THR A 357 -10.30 -24.96 -12.19
N TYR A 358 -9.47 -25.76 -12.87
CA TYR A 358 -8.02 -25.54 -12.89
C TYR A 358 -7.67 -24.14 -13.41
N HIS A 359 -8.28 -23.71 -14.52
CA HIS A 359 -8.02 -22.40 -15.12
C HIS A 359 -8.41 -21.24 -14.19
N ASN A 360 -9.62 -21.26 -13.62
CA ASN A 360 -10.14 -20.20 -12.77
C ASN A 360 -9.27 -20.04 -11.49
N ILE A 361 -8.86 -21.16 -10.88
CA ILE A 361 -7.92 -21.17 -9.75
C ILE A 361 -6.51 -20.69 -10.16
N HIS A 362 -6.04 -21.06 -11.36
CA HIS A 362 -4.77 -20.58 -11.91
C HIS A 362 -4.78 -19.06 -12.16
N VAL A 363 -5.88 -18.50 -12.70
CA VAL A 363 -6.02 -17.05 -12.89
C VAL A 363 -6.05 -16.33 -11.54
N ALA A 364 -6.83 -16.80 -10.57
CA ALA A 364 -6.84 -16.24 -9.22
C ALA A 364 -5.44 -16.25 -8.57
N ARG A 365 -4.69 -17.37 -8.68
CA ARG A 365 -3.31 -17.46 -8.18
C ARG A 365 -2.32 -16.58 -8.97
N SER A 366 -2.55 -16.37 -10.26
CA SER A 366 -1.75 -15.43 -11.06
C SER A 366 -1.99 -13.99 -10.63
N GLU A 367 -3.25 -13.62 -10.45
CA GLU A 367 -3.68 -12.27 -10.11
C GLU A 367 -3.20 -11.83 -8.72
N ILE A 368 -3.41 -12.66 -7.69
CA ILE A 368 -2.94 -12.35 -6.34
C ILE A 368 -1.40 -12.20 -6.30
N ARG A 369 -0.65 -12.94 -7.13
CA ARG A 369 0.80 -12.80 -7.26
C ARG A 369 1.23 -11.48 -7.90
N LYS A 370 0.50 -10.97 -8.90
CA LYS A 370 0.73 -9.62 -9.46
C LYS A 370 0.55 -8.57 -8.36
N ILE A 371 -0.55 -8.66 -7.61
CA ILE A 371 -0.90 -7.75 -6.52
C ILE A 371 0.16 -7.77 -5.42
N GLN A 372 0.58 -8.96 -4.96
CA GLN A 372 1.69 -9.13 -4.01
C GLN A 372 3.00 -8.50 -4.52
N GLN A 373 3.35 -8.72 -5.79
CA GLN A 373 4.55 -8.12 -6.41
C GLN A 373 4.46 -6.59 -6.47
N HIS A 374 3.29 -6.04 -6.82
CA HIS A 374 3.06 -4.60 -6.88
C HIS A 374 3.08 -3.94 -5.48
N ILE A 375 2.63 -4.63 -4.43
CA ILE A 375 2.81 -4.19 -3.04
C ILE A 375 4.29 -4.19 -2.66
N GLN A 376 5.01 -5.29 -2.95
CA GLN A 376 6.43 -5.44 -2.59
C GLN A 376 7.33 -4.38 -3.22
N ILE A 377 6.99 -3.87 -4.40
CA ILE A 377 7.70 -2.76 -5.07
C ILE A 377 7.02 -1.38 -4.89
N GLY A 378 5.93 -1.30 -4.12
CA GLY A 378 5.22 -0.07 -3.79
C GLY A 378 4.27 0.51 -4.85
N THR A 379 4.11 -0.14 -6.01
CA THR A 379 3.34 0.38 -7.16
C THR A 379 1.88 -0.10 -7.24
N ILE A 380 1.31 -0.61 -6.14
CA ILE A 380 -0.08 -1.11 -6.10
C ILE A 380 -1.12 -0.08 -6.56
N ARG A 381 -0.90 1.23 -6.31
CA ARG A 381 -1.76 2.29 -6.85
C ARG A 381 -1.73 2.33 -8.38
N SER A 382 -0.54 2.33 -8.98
CA SER A 382 -0.36 2.30 -10.44
C SER A 382 -0.95 1.02 -11.07
N TYR A 383 -0.94 -0.11 -10.35
CA TYR A 383 -1.59 -1.34 -10.81
C TYR A 383 -3.10 -1.20 -10.86
N LEU A 384 -3.71 -0.67 -9.79
CA LEU A 384 -5.16 -0.46 -9.71
C LEU A 384 -5.63 0.57 -10.74
N GLU A 385 -4.89 1.67 -10.95
CA GLU A 385 -5.18 2.66 -12.00
C GLU A 385 -5.20 2.01 -13.39
N GLY A 386 -4.29 1.07 -13.68
CA GLY A 386 -4.33 0.25 -14.90
C GLY A 386 -5.54 -0.69 -14.98
N GLN A 387 -6.05 -1.22 -13.86
CA GLN A 387 -7.21 -2.13 -13.86
C GLN A 387 -8.56 -1.38 -13.95
N ILE A 388 -8.73 -0.20 -13.33
CA ILE A 388 -10.06 0.45 -13.28
C ILE A 388 -10.68 0.77 -14.64
N HIS A 389 -9.87 0.83 -15.70
CA HIS A 389 -10.35 1.04 -17.07
C HIS A 389 -11.14 -0.15 -17.65
N SER A 390 -11.13 -1.34 -17.03
CA SER A 390 -12.03 -2.45 -17.37
C SER A 390 -13.42 -2.35 -16.73
N SER A 391 -13.56 -1.62 -15.61
CA SER A 391 -14.76 -1.63 -14.77
C SER A 391 -15.15 -0.22 -14.33
N ALA A 392 -16.26 0.28 -14.91
CA ALA A 392 -16.83 1.58 -14.55
C ALA A 392 -17.16 1.70 -13.05
N SER A 393 -17.55 0.60 -12.40
CA SER A 393 -17.77 0.54 -10.95
C SER A 393 -16.47 0.70 -10.17
N ALA A 394 -15.40 0.01 -10.55
CA ALA A 394 -14.10 0.12 -9.90
C ALA A 394 -13.49 1.53 -10.06
N GLY A 395 -13.58 2.13 -11.26
CA GLY A 395 -13.13 3.50 -11.50
C GLY A 395 -13.96 4.55 -10.76
N SER A 396 -15.25 4.30 -10.54
CA SER A 396 -16.10 5.19 -9.72
C SER A 396 -15.78 5.07 -8.23
N LEU A 397 -15.54 3.85 -7.75
CA LEU A 397 -15.11 3.59 -6.36
C LEU A 397 -13.77 4.25 -6.06
N LEU A 398 -12.76 4.15 -6.94
CA LEU A 398 -11.47 4.81 -6.73
C LEU A 398 -11.61 6.33 -6.62
N ARG A 399 -12.45 6.95 -7.48
CA ARG A 399 -12.76 8.39 -7.42
C ARG A 399 -13.48 8.78 -6.13
N LEU A 400 -14.35 7.94 -5.59
CA LEU A 400 -15.05 8.18 -4.32
C LEU A 400 -14.13 7.99 -3.11
N ILE A 401 -13.23 7.01 -3.13
CA ILE A 401 -12.17 6.82 -2.13
C ILE A 401 -11.29 8.08 -2.08
N ASP A 402 -10.75 8.50 -3.22
CA ASP A 402 -9.88 9.67 -3.34
C ASP A 402 -10.58 10.98 -2.93
N LYS A 403 -11.86 11.14 -3.27
CA LYS A 403 -12.62 12.35 -2.91
C LYS A 403 -12.96 12.38 -1.42
N ASN A 404 -13.59 11.34 -0.90
CA ASN A 404 -14.24 11.37 0.41
C ASN A 404 -13.36 10.79 1.53
N TYR A 405 -12.57 9.75 1.24
CA TYR A 405 -11.90 8.90 2.23
C TYR A 405 -10.35 8.98 2.19
N HIS A 406 -9.78 9.92 1.42
CA HIS A 406 -8.33 10.14 1.34
C HIS A 406 -7.68 10.40 2.70
N HIS A 407 -8.41 10.97 3.67
CA HIS A 407 -7.92 11.22 5.02
C HIS A 407 -7.68 9.93 5.81
N ILE A 408 -8.37 8.83 5.45
CA ILE A 408 -8.17 7.49 5.99
C ILE A 408 -7.07 6.75 5.21
N VAL A 409 -7.06 6.88 3.88
CA VAL A 409 -6.17 6.12 3.00
C VAL A 409 -4.74 6.70 2.95
N ASN A 410 -4.58 8.01 2.79
CA ASN A 410 -3.27 8.65 2.58
C ASN A 410 -2.26 8.45 3.73
N PRO A 411 -2.64 8.49 5.02
CA PRO A 411 -1.71 8.27 6.14
C PRO A 411 -1.12 6.85 6.22
N ARG A 412 -1.64 5.91 5.41
CA ARG A 412 -1.15 4.52 5.33
C ARG A 412 -0.15 4.31 4.16
N PHE A 413 0.04 5.30 3.29
CA PHE A 413 1.02 5.23 2.19
C PHE A 413 2.44 5.55 2.64
N LYS A 414 3.41 4.73 2.22
CA LYS A 414 4.84 4.94 2.46
C LYS A 414 5.46 5.93 1.48
N LEU A 415 5.65 7.16 1.96
CA LEU A 415 6.20 8.28 1.17
C LEU A 415 7.74 8.27 1.07
N CYS A 416 8.45 7.66 2.02
CA CYS A 416 9.90 7.44 1.93
C CYS A 416 10.22 6.29 0.95
N ASN A 417 10.27 6.58 -0.35
CA ASN A 417 10.35 5.55 -1.40
C ASN A 417 11.24 5.94 -2.60
N THR A 418 11.35 5.05 -3.60
CA THR A 418 12.08 5.27 -4.88
C THR A 418 11.46 4.56 -6.10
N HIS A 419 10.23 4.04 -5.99
CA HIS A 419 9.59 3.34 -7.12
C HIS A 419 9.05 4.33 -8.18
N PRO A 420 8.87 3.91 -9.45
CA PRO A 420 8.26 4.77 -10.47
C PRO A 420 6.79 5.10 -10.17
N VAL A 421 6.45 6.39 -10.17
CA VAL A 421 5.08 6.87 -9.95
C VAL A 421 4.47 7.27 -11.30
N SER A 422 3.99 6.28 -12.05
CA SER A 422 3.38 6.49 -13.36
C SER A 422 2.06 7.26 -13.22
N CYS A 423 2.05 8.52 -13.65
CA CYS A 423 0.88 9.39 -13.68
C CYS A 423 0.36 9.46 -15.12
N ILE A 424 -0.72 8.74 -15.44
CA ILE A 424 -1.15 8.51 -16.83
C ILE A 424 -2.48 9.20 -17.15
N GLY A 425 -3.51 9.03 -16.31
CA GLY A 425 -4.84 9.64 -16.47
C GLY A 425 -5.24 10.53 -15.30
N VAL A 426 -6.52 10.90 -15.24
CA VAL A 426 -7.05 11.91 -14.31
C VAL A 426 -7.07 11.47 -12.84
N GLU A 427 -7.14 10.16 -12.60
CA GLU A 427 -6.94 9.52 -11.29
C GLU A 427 -5.53 9.73 -10.72
N SER A 428 -4.57 10.17 -11.56
CA SER A 428 -3.23 10.54 -11.13
C SER A 428 -3.16 11.86 -10.37
N TYR A 429 -4.15 12.77 -10.53
CA TYR A 429 -4.19 14.05 -9.82
C TYR A 429 -4.40 13.87 -8.31
N THR A 430 -5.21 12.89 -7.92
CA THR A 430 -5.61 12.63 -6.53
C THR A 430 -4.72 11.61 -5.81
N ARG A 431 -3.69 11.07 -6.47
CA ARG A 431 -2.79 10.06 -5.91
C ARG A 431 -2.19 10.47 -4.55
N PRO A 432 -2.10 9.55 -3.57
CA PRO A 432 -1.54 9.84 -2.25
C PRO A 432 -0.15 10.46 -2.30
N GLU A 433 0.74 9.97 -3.17
CA GLU A 433 2.11 10.46 -3.29
C GLU A 433 2.17 11.90 -3.80
N VAL A 434 1.32 12.23 -4.77
CA VAL A 434 1.18 13.54 -5.41
C VAL A 434 0.58 14.55 -4.43
N GLN A 435 -0.55 14.20 -3.81
CA GLN A 435 -1.27 15.06 -2.87
C GLN A 435 -0.46 15.35 -1.61
N ASN A 436 0.27 14.36 -1.06
CA ASN A 436 1.15 14.60 0.09
C ASN A 436 2.32 15.52 -0.24
N PHE A 437 2.95 15.39 -1.43
CA PHE A 437 4.00 16.32 -1.85
C PHE A 437 3.45 17.76 -1.98
N ILE A 438 2.33 17.92 -2.69
CA ILE A 438 1.65 19.20 -2.87
C ILE A 438 1.31 19.81 -1.51
N GLN A 439 0.72 19.04 -0.59
CA GLN A 439 0.35 19.52 0.74
C GLN A 439 1.56 19.91 1.58
N ARG A 440 2.64 19.11 1.61
CA ARG A 440 3.88 19.44 2.33
C ARG A 440 4.52 20.73 1.77
N VAL A 441 4.61 20.87 0.44
CA VAL A 441 5.08 22.12 -0.22
C VAL A 441 4.14 23.29 0.05
N ARG A 442 2.83 23.06 0.19
CA ARG A 442 1.81 24.09 0.45
C ARG A 442 1.80 24.57 1.90
N GLN A 443 2.05 23.69 2.87
CA GLN A 443 1.91 23.97 4.31
C GLN A 443 3.28 24.18 5.01
N GLU A 444 4.19 23.20 4.89
CA GLU A 444 5.44 23.17 5.66
C GLU A 444 6.55 24.05 5.02
N ILE A 445 6.77 23.90 3.72
CA ILE A 445 7.95 24.52 3.06
C ILE A 445 7.78 26.03 2.89
N THR A 446 8.83 26.79 3.17
CA THR A 446 8.95 28.22 2.81
C THR A 446 10.26 28.47 2.06
N PRO A 447 10.35 29.52 1.21
CA PRO A 447 11.62 29.90 0.58
C PRO A 447 12.71 30.10 1.64
N ALA A 448 13.88 29.48 1.44
CA ALA A 448 14.92 29.39 2.49
C ALA A 448 15.60 30.73 2.86
N GLN A 449 15.42 31.78 2.04
CA GLN A 449 15.95 33.14 2.23
C GLN A 449 15.11 34.15 1.43
N ASP A 450 15.34 35.45 1.65
CA ASP A 450 14.66 36.53 0.92
C ASP A 450 15.18 36.67 -0.52
N TYR A 451 14.61 35.89 -1.43
CA TYR A 451 14.85 36.00 -2.87
C TYR A 451 14.19 37.26 -3.46
N LYS A 452 14.91 37.95 -4.34
CA LYS A 452 14.41 39.15 -5.06
C LYS A 452 13.85 38.85 -6.44
N MET A 453 14.17 37.67 -6.98
CA MET A 453 13.66 37.17 -8.25
C MET A 453 13.26 35.70 -8.13
N VAL A 454 12.20 35.31 -8.83
CA VAL A 454 11.79 33.91 -9.04
C VAL A 454 11.79 33.63 -10.54
N ILE A 455 12.49 32.57 -10.95
CA ILE A 455 12.57 32.10 -12.34
C ILE A 455 11.75 30.83 -12.46
N ILE A 456 10.68 30.88 -13.24
CA ILE A 456 9.70 29.80 -13.41
C ILE A 456 10.04 29.04 -14.69
N LEU A 457 10.30 27.73 -14.54
CA LEU A 457 10.77 26.84 -15.60
C LEU A 457 9.76 25.71 -15.86
N PRO A 458 9.68 25.17 -17.10
CA PRO A 458 8.93 23.96 -17.39
C PRO A 458 9.67 22.74 -16.83
N CYS A 459 8.99 21.61 -16.75
CA CYS A 459 9.62 20.35 -16.34
C CYS A 459 10.47 19.72 -17.47
N SER A 460 11.07 18.57 -17.19
CA SER A 460 11.82 17.79 -18.17
C SER A 460 11.68 16.28 -17.90
N ALA A 461 11.65 15.47 -18.95
CA ALA A 461 11.51 14.02 -18.85
C ALA A 461 12.62 13.38 -18.00
N LYS A 462 13.87 13.87 -18.10
CA LYS A 462 14.96 13.40 -17.23
C LYS A 462 14.92 14.11 -15.88
N LYS A 463 14.62 13.35 -14.82
CA LYS A 463 14.67 13.76 -13.42
C LYS A 463 15.95 13.22 -12.73
N PRO A 464 16.41 13.82 -11.61
CA PRO A 464 16.09 15.17 -11.15
C PRO A 464 16.47 16.22 -12.20
N TYR A 465 15.70 17.30 -12.30
CA TYR A 465 15.70 18.15 -13.49
C TYR A 465 17.05 18.82 -13.78
N SER A 466 17.83 19.22 -12.78
CA SER A 466 19.19 19.77 -12.97
C SER A 466 20.14 18.87 -13.78
N LYS A 467 19.89 17.55 -13.82
CA LYS A 467 20.68 16.57 -14.59
C LYS A 467 20.18 16.38 -16.04
N SER A 468 19.19 17.18 -16.48
CA SER A 468 18.63 17.20 -17.83
C SER A 468 19.34 18.20 -18.76
N LYS A 469 19.34 17.93 -20.07
CA LYS A 469 19.96 18.81 -21.08
C LYS A 469 19.38 20.24 -21.04
N SER A 470 18.07 20.38 -20.80
CA SER A 470 17.38 21.68 -20.79
C SER A 470 17.76 22.53 -19.58
N HIS A 471 17.71 21.98 -18.36
CA HIS A 471 18.04 22.76 -17.16
C HIS A 471 19.54 23.05 -17.04
N ILE A 472 20.42 22.23 -17.63
CA ILE A 472 21.84 22.57 -17.78
C ILE A 472 22.00 23.84 -18.65
N LYS A 473 21.25 23.98 -19.75
CA LYS A 473 21.22 25.23 -20.54
C LYS A 473 20.69 26.40 -19.71
N PHE A 474 19.52 26.26 -19.10
CA PHE A 474 18.91 27.33 -18.29
C PHE A 474 19.85 27.81 -17.18
N THR A 475 20.44 26.88 -16.42
CA THR A 475 21.38 27.21 -15.33
C THR A 475 22.63 27.91 -15.86
N LYS A 476 23.14 27.53 -17.04
CA LYS A 476 24.27 28.22 -17.70
C LYS A 476 23.89 29.65 -18.10
N VAL A 477 22.70 29.87 -18.67
CA VAL A 477 22.19 31.20 -19.03
C VAL A 477 22.00 32.08 -17.79
N ILE A 478 21.35 31.57 -16.74
CA ILE A 478 21.09 32.30 -15.49
C ILE A 478 22.41 32.75 -14.85
N ARG A 479 23.38 31.84 -14.72
CA ARG A 479 24.71 32.15 -14.14
C ARG A 479 25.57 33.05 -15.03
N LYS A 480 25.43 33.00 -16.37
CA LYS A 480 26.08 33.92 -17.33
C LYS A 480 25.51 35.34 -17.21
N SER A 481 24.18 35.46 -17.20
CA SER A 481 23.47 36.74 -17.26
C SER A 481 23.62 37.52 -15.95
N LEU A 482 23.15 36.93 -14.85
CA LEU A 482 23.15 37.58 -13.54
C LEU A 482 24.57 37.62 -12.96
N GLY A 483 25.35 36.56 -13.12
CA GLY A 483 26.65 36.38 -12.48
C GLY A 483 26.58 35.55 -11.20
N LYS A 484 27.74 35.12 -10.69
CA LYS A 484 27.85 34.15 -9.57
C LYS A 484 27.17 34.64 -8.28
N VAL A 485 27.23 35.94 -8.00
CA VAL A 485 26.69 36.52 -6.75
C VAL A 485 25.18 36.75 -6.86
N GLN A 486 24.75 37.46 -7.90
CA GLN A 486 23.37 37.83 -8.19
C GLN A 486 22.48 36.58 -8.38
N SER A 487 22.99 35.54 -9.05
CA SER A 487 22.23 34.30 -9.29
C SER A 487 21.80 33.54 -8.02
N GLN A 488 22.37 33.85 -6.85
CA GLN A 488 21.94 33.29 -5.55
C GLN A 488 20.61 33.89 -5.04
N TYR A 489 20.27 35.12 -5.46
CA TYR A 489 19.02 35.80 -5.12
C TYR A 489 17.86 35.48 -6.10
N ALA A 490 18.12 34.64 -7.11
CA ALA A 490 17.15 34.21 -8.11
C ALA A 490 16.70 32.76 -7.83
N HIS A 491 15.56 32.60 -7.15
CA HIS A 491 14.98 31.29 -6.85
C HIS A 491 14.53 30.60 -8.15
N GLN A 492 14.93 29.34 -8.38
CA GLN A 492 14.41 28.57 -9.52
C GLN A 492 13.27 27.66 -9.07
N ILE A 493 12.07 27.86 -9.62
CA ILE A 493 10.95 26.91 -9.46
C ILE A 493 10.63 26.23 -10.78
N ILE A 494 10.15 25.00 -10.68
CA ILE A 494 9.72 24.17 -11.79
C ILE A 494 8.23 23.91 -11.61
N ILE A 495 7.44 24.08 -12.67
CA ILE A 495 6.02 23.73 -12.67
C ILE A 495 5.75 22.52 -13.56
N THR A 496 4.82 21.66 -13.15
CA THR A 496 4.39 20.46 -13.88
C THR A 496 3.01 20.01 -13.42
N SER A 497 2.30 19.30 -14.30
CA SER A 497 1.23 18.39 -13.89
C SER A 497 1.82 17.00 -13.58
N PRO A 498 1.22 16.17 -12.70
CA PRO A 498 0.20 16.53 -11.71
C PRO A 498 0.80 17.17 -10.44
N VAL A 499 2.13 17.14 -10.29
CA VAL A 499 2.87 17.43 -9.04
C VAL A 499 2.87 18.92 -8.62
N GLY A 500 2.43 19.83 -9.50
CA GLY A 500 2.29 21.25 -9.20
C GLY A 500 3.63 22.00 -9.22
N VAL A 501 3.99 22.60 -8.08
CA VAL A 501 5.18 23.45 -7.94
C VAL A 501 6.30 22.70 -7.23
N ILE A 502 7.49 22.72 -7.84
CA ILE A 502 8.69 22.07 -7.33
C ILE A 502 9.77 23.15 -7.18
N PRO A 503 10.12 23.56 -5.95
CA PRO A 503 11.35 24.30 -5.67
C PRO A 503 12.59 23.49 -6.12
N ARG A 504 13.63 24.14 -6.64
CA ARG A 504 14.85 23.46 -7.14
C ARG A 504 15.48 22.54 -6.08
N GLU A 505 15.46 22.98 -4.83
CA GLU A 505 15.94 22.25 -3.65
C GLU A 505 15.21 20.93 -3.37
N LEU A 506 13.96 20.78 -3.83
CA LEU A 506 13.17 19.54 -3.64
C LEU A 506 13.15 18.63 -4.88
N GLU A 507 13.86 18.95 -5.97
CA GLU A 507 13.80 18.19 -7.22
C GLU A 507 14.30 16.73 -7.12
N ASN A 508 14.99 16.38 -6.03
CA ASN A 508 15.56 15.05 -5.78
C ASN A 508 14.66 14.18 -4.87
N ILE A 509 13.58 14.72 -4.31
CA ILE A 509 12.75 14.02 -3.32
C ILE A 509 11.70 13.14 -4.00
N PHE A 510 11.32 12.00 -3.41
CA PHE A 510 10.16 11.24 -3.86
C PHE A 510 8.86 12.02 -3.55
N PRO A 511 7.88 12.08 -4.48
CA PRO A 511 7.83 11.42 -5.79
C PRO A 511 8.43 12.24 -6.96
N VAL A 512 8.89 13.47 -6.72
CA VAL A 512 9.38 14.41 -7.75
C VAL A 512 10.45 13.82 -8.66
N ALA A 513 11.38 13.04 -8.10
CA ALA A 513 12.46 12.42 -8.86
C ALA A 513 12.03 11.13 -9.61
N HIS A 514 10.85 10.57 -9.32
CA HIS A 514 10.44 9.21 -9.73
C HIS A 514 9.09 9.15 -10.46
N TYR A 515 8.29 10.21 -10.46
CA TYR A 515 7.06 10.24 -11.23
C TYR A 515 7.34 10.23 -12.74
N ASP A 516 6.40 9.75 -13.54
CA ASP A 516 6.46 9.84 -15.00
C ASP A 516 5.10 10.24 -15.59
N ILE A 517 5.09 10.86 -16.78
CA ILE A 517 3.88 11.42 -17.42
C ILE A 517 3.93 11.28 -18.96
N PRO A 518 2.78 11.14 -19.64
CA PRO A 518 2.71 11.27 -21.10
C PRO A 518 3.07 12.70 -21.54
N VAL A 519 4.19 12.87 -22.26
CA VAL A 519 4.68 14.19 -22.69
C VAL A 519 4.10 14.57 -24.05
N THR A 520 2.80 14.84 -24.11
CA THR A 520 2.12 15.36 -25.31
C THR A 520 2.34 16.86 -25.51
N GLY A 521 2.36 17.63 -24.40
CA GLY A 521 2.40 19.09 -24.41
C GLY A 521 1.01 19.75 -24.47
N GLU A 522 -0.03 18.98 -24.73
CA GLU A 522 -1.42 19.32 -24.47
C GLU A 522 -1.68 19.22 -22.96
N TRP A 523 -2.48 20.15 -22.42
CA TRP A 523 -2.81 20.23 -20.99
C TRP A 523 -4.31 20.45 -20.84
N ASP A 524 -4.96 19.75 -19.92
CA ASP A 524 -6.39 19.93 -19.68
C ASP A 524 -6.71 21.12 -18.75
N ALA A 525 -8.00 21.43 -18.61
CA ALA A 525 -8.46 22.55 -17.78
C ALA A 525 -8.23 22.35 -16.27
N ILE A 526 -8.20 21.11 -15.78
CA ILE A 526 -7.87 20.77 -14.39
C ILE A 526 -6.37 20.99 -14.16
N GLU A 527 -5.52 20.52 -15.07
CA GLU A 527 -4.05 20.68 -14.99
C GLU A 527 -3.62 22.14 -14.97
N ILE A 528 -4.17 22.95 -15.88
CA ILE A 528 -3.88 24.38 -16.00
C ILE A 528 -4.31 25.13 -14.73
N ASN A 529 -5.54 24.90 -14.26
CA ASN A 529 -6.07 25.62 -13.10
C ASN A 529 -5.38 25.17 -11.79
N SER A 530 -5.26 23.86 -11.56
CA SER A 530 -4.60 23.31 -10.36
C SER A 530 -3.14 23.74 -10.26
N THR A 531 -2.38 23.67 -11.36
CA THR A 531 -0.98 24.14 -11.38
C THR A 531 -0.89 25.65 -11.17
N GLY A 532 -1.82 26.43 -11.72
CA GLY A 532 -1.92 27.88 -11.49
C GLY A 532 -2.24 28.25 -10.04
N GLU A 533 -3.13 27.51 -9.38
CA GLU A 533 -3.45 27.69 -7.96
C GLU A 533 -2.27 27.32 -7.05
N HIS A 534 -1.59 26.19 -7.32
CA HIS A 534 -0.39 25.79 -6.60
C HIS A 534 0.73 26.84 -6.76
N LEU A 535 0.91 27.36 -7.97
CA LEU A 535 1.86 28.43 -8.28
C LEU A 535 1.52 29.73 -7.55
N ALA A 536 0.26 30.17 -7.56
CA ALA A 536 -0.17 31.36 -6.82
C ALA A 536 0.01 31.21 -5.30
N HIS A 537 -0.28 30.02 -4.73
CA HIS A 537 -0.08 29.77 -3.30
C HIS A 537 1.41 29.73 -2.94
N TRP A 538 2.27 29.16 -3.79
CA TRP A 538 3.73 29.18 -3.56
C TRP A 538 4.31 30.59 -3.66
N LEU A 539 3.97 31.35 -4.69
CA LEU A 539 4.46 32.71 -4.89
C LEU A 539 4.00 33.69 -3.80
N ALA A 540 2.86 33.44 -3.16
CA ALA A 540 2.40 34.20 -1.99
C ALA A 540 3.24 33.96 -0.71
N LYS A 541 4.24 33.06 -0.71
CA LYS A 541 5.12 32.79 0.45
C LYS A 541 6.37 33.65 0.51
N TYR A 542 6.70 34.40 -0.54
CA TYR A 542 7.87 35.26 -0.58
C TYR A 542 7.59 36.58 0.16
N SER A 543 8.59 37.10 0.86
CA SER A 543 8.47 38.35 1.64
C SER A 543 8.26 39.55 0.71
N THR A 544 7.04 40.07 0.68
CA THR A 544 6.67 41.30 -0.05
C THR A 544 6.74 42.56 0.84
N SER A 545 7.32 42.43 2.04
CA SER A 545 7.41 43.48 3.07
C SER A 545 8.38 44.62 2.75
N GLY A 546 9.12 44.52 1.63
CA GLY A 546 10.00 45.59 1.13
C GLY A 546 9.30 46.47 0.10
N SER A 547 9.82 47.69 -0.09
CA SER A 547 9.26 48.68 -1.02
C SER A 547 9.23 48.21 -2.49
N SER A 548 10.17 47.35 -2.89
CA SER A 548 10.28 46.84 -4.27
C SER A 548 9.44 45.58 -4.52
N PRO A 549 8.77 45.46 -5.68
CA PRO A 549 8.04 44.25 -6.06
C PRO A 549 8.98 43.07 -6.34
N LEU A 550 8.54 41.87 -5.96
CA LEU A 550 9.21 40.61 -6.32
C LEU A 550 9.17 40.37 -7.83
N ILE A 551 10.33 40.12 -8.45
CA ILE A 551 10.43 39.96 -9.91
C ILE A 551 10.16 38.49 -10.30
N LEU A 552 9.14 38.25 -11.13
CA LEU A 552 8.71 36.92 -11.56
C LEU A 552 9.03 36.70 -13.05
N VAL A 553 10.11 35.98 -13.34
CA VAL A 553 10.54 35.68 -14.72
C VAL A 553 9.98 34.34 -15.16
N ALA A 554 8.96 34.35 -16.01
CA ALA A 554 8.37 33.16 -16.60
C ALA A 554 9.10 32.76 -17.88
N HIS A 555 9.60 31.52 -17.95
CA HIS A 555 10.35 30.99 -19.09
C HIS A 555 9.71 29.69 -19.61
N VAL A 556 8.46 29.80 -20.04
CA VAL A 556 7.53 28.70 -20.29
C VAL A 556 6.71 28.93 -21.58
N HIS A 557 6.03 27.88 -22.06
CA HIS A 557 5.14 27.91 -23.23
C HIS A 557 3.97 26.93 -23.05
N GLY A 558 2.95 26.97 -23.90
CA GLY A 558 1.82 26.01 -23.87
C GLY A 558 1.06 26.02 -22.54
N GLY A 559 0.64 24.84 -22.05
CA GLY A 559 -0.11 24.72 -20.78
C GLY A 559 0.60 25.33 -19.57
N TYR A 560 1.93 25.26 -19.51
CA TYR A 560 2.73 25.93 -18.47
C TYR A 560 2.54 27.46 -18.47
N LEU A 561 2.41 28.07 -19.65
CA LEU A 561 2.15 29.51 -19.77
C LEU A 561 0.72 29.85 -19.34
N ALA A 562 -0.26 29.02 -19.70
CA ALA A 562 -1.64 29.18 -19.22
C ALA A 562 -1.73 29.08 -17.69
N ALA A 563 -1.05 28.12 -17.06
CA ALA A 563 -0.96 28.00 -15.61
C ALA A 563 -0.30 29.24 -14.96
N CYS A 564 0.74 29.80 -15.56
CA CYS A 564 1.32 31.08 -15.13
C CYS A 564 0.34 32.27 -15.25
N LYS A 565 -0.53 32.31 -16.27
CA LYS A 565 -1.55 33.36 -16.43
C LYS A 565 -2.70 33.21 -15.41
N VAL A 566 -3.10 31.98 -15.08
CA VAL A 566 -4.02 31.71 -13.96
C VAL A 566 -3.40 32.21 -12.65
N ALA A 567 -2.13 31.87 -12.39
CA ALA A 567 -1.43 32.32 -11.19
C ALA A 567 -1.29 33.85 -11.11
N GLN A 568 -0.99 34.51 -12.23
CA GLN A 568 -0.98 35.98 -12.35
C GLN A 568 -2.33 36.57 -11.92
N SER A 569 -3.45 36.10 -12.48
CA SER A 569 -4.79 36.61 -12.15
C SER A 569 -5.16 36.42 -10.67
N ILE A 570 -4.73 35.32 -10.04
CA ILE A 570 -4.97 35.07 -8.60
C ILE A 570 -4.16 36.04 -7.74
N LEU A 571 -2.91 36.34 -8.11
CA LEU A 571 -2.04 37.27 -7.39
C LEU A 571 -2.47 38.73 -7.54
N GLU A 572 -2.89 39.14 -8.74
CA GLU A 572 -3.45 40.48 -9.01
C GLU A 572 -4.70 40.74 -8.17
N LYS A 573 -5.64 39.78 -8.08
CA LYS A 573 -6.82 39.84 -7.22
C LYS A 573 -6.48 39.93 -5.72
N LYS A 574 -5.29 39.46 -5.33
CA LYS A 574 -4.76 39.54 -3.95
C LYS A 574 -3.87 40.77 -3.70
N GLN A 575 -3.69 41.64 -4.69
CA GLN A 575 -2.88 42.87 -4.62
C GLN A 575 -1.43 42.64 -4.13
N THR A 576 -0.84 41.47 -4.42
CA THR A 576 0.53 41.14 -3.98
C THR A 576 1.57 41.97 -4.74
N ASN A 577 2.57 42.50 -4.04
CA ASN A 577 3.65 43.33 -4.62
C ASN A 577 4.62 42.50 -5.49
N VAL A 578 4.21 42.16 -6.72
CA VAL A 578 4.96 41.34 -7.68
C VAL A 578 5.00 41.98 -9.07
N THR A 579 5.99 41.64 -9.89
CA THR A 579 6.09 42.10 -11.28
C THR A 579 6.42 40.92 -12.20
N TRP A 580 5.49 40.59 -13.10
CA TRP A 580 5.65 39.50 -14.07
C TRP A 580 6.47 39.93 -15.30
N GLN A 581 7.31 39.03 -15.78
CA GLN A 581 8.12 39.17 -17.00
C GLN A 581 8.10 37.85 -17.78
N TYR A 582 7.40 37.83 -18.91
CA TYR A 582 7.31 36.64 -19.78
C TYR A 582 8.44 36.65 -20.79
N SER A 583 9.52 35.91 -20.50
CA SER A 583 10.78 35.90 -21.26
C SER A 583 10.68 35.39 -22.71
N MET A 584 9.49 34.98 -23.15
CA MET A 584 9.22 34.50 -24.51
C MET A 584 7.93 35.13 -25.10
N GLY A 585 7.42 36.20 -24.48
CA GLY A 585 6.15 36.84 -24.82
C GLY A 585 4.92 36.01 -24.44
N ASP A 586 3.74 36.51 -24.82
CA ASP A 586 2.46 35.86 -24.55
C ASP A 586 2.10 34.74 -25.55
N THR A 587 2.77 34.69 -26.70
CA THR A 587 2.58 33.66 -27.74
C THR A 587 3.93 33.07 -28.20
N PRO A 588 4.59 32.22 -27.38
CA PRO A 588 5.93 31.72 -27.69
C PRO A 588 5.98 30.82 -28.93
N ALA A 589 6.72 31.24 -29.95
CA ALA A 589 6.85 30.52 -31.23
C ALA A 589 7.89 29.36 -31.21
N TYR A 590 8.51 29.06 -30.06
CA TYR A 590 9.59 28.09 -29.93
C TYR A 590 9.66 27.48 -28.53
N SER A 591 10.35 26.34 -28.37
CA SER A 591 10.59 25.74 -27.04
C SER A 591 11.54 26.61 -26.21
N PRO A 592 11.32 26.75 -24.88
CA PRO A 592 12.28 27.39 -23.97
C PRO A 592 13.70 26.82 -24.08
N SER A 593 13.81 25.51 -24.30
CA SER A 593 15.11 24.82 -24.43
C SER A 593 15.82 25.00 -25.78
N SER A 594 15.21 25.70 -26.73
CA SER A 594 15.80 26.06 -28.04
C SER A 594 16.85 27.16 -27.91
N PHE A 595 17.60 27.46 -28.99
CA PHE A 595 18.55 28.57 -29.00
C PHE A 595 17.84 29.92 -28.75
N ALA A 596 16.78 30.22 -29.50
CA ALA A 596 15.98 31.43 -29.34
C ALA A 596 15.37 31.55 -27.94
N GLY A 597 14.87 30.45 -27.38
CA GLY A 597 14.41 30.40 -25.97
C GLY A 597 15.51 30.80 -24.99
N THR A 598 16.68 30.16 -25.07
CA THR A 598 17.80 30.50 -24.19
C THR A 598 18.34 31.91 -24.38
N GLN A 599 18.23 32.49 -25.59
CA GLN A 599 18.60 33.88 -25.86
C GLN A 599 17.60 34.88 -25.25
N ALA A 600 16.29 34.66 -25.44
CA ALA A 600 15.27 35.56 -24.89
C ALA A 600 15.25 35.56 -23.34
N LEU A 601 15.60 34.42 -22.72
CA LEU A 601 15.90 34.37 -21.27
C LEU A 601 17.13 35.20 -20.89
N GLU A 602 18.21 35.13 -21.68
CA GLU A 602 19.42 35.94 -21.43
C GLU A 602 19.11 37.44 -21.53
N GLU A 603 18.41 37.88 -22.57
CA GLU A 603 18.05 39.29 -22.80
C GLU A 603 17.20 39.87 -21.66
N VAL A 604 16.21 39.12 -21.17
CA VAL A 604 15.39 39.53 -20.02
C VAL A 604 16.20 39.54 -18.72
N LEU A 605 17.04 38.54 -18.45
CA LEU A 605 17.87 38.53 -17.24
C LEU A 605 18.95 39.63 -17.26
N VAL A 606 19.53 39.95 -18.41
CA VAL A 606 20.50 41.04 -18.58
C VAL A 606 19.84 42.42 -18.41
N SER A 607 18.64 42.64 -18.93
CA SER A 607 17.92 43.92 -18.75
C SER A 607 17.48 44.15 -17.30
N LEU A 608 17.00 43.10 -16.61
CA LEU A 608 16.61 43.17 -15.19
C LEU A 608 17.81 43.34 -14.24
N LYS A 609 19.01 42.89 -14.64
CA LYS A 609 20.21 42.86 -13.80
C LYS A 609 20.51 44.17 -13.08
N LYS A 610 20.47 45.32 -13.78
CA LYS A 610 20.80 46.62 -13.17
C LYS A 610 19.82 47.05 -12.09
N LYS A 611 18.51 46.77 -12.25
CA LYS A 611 17.50 47.03 -11.21
C LYS A 611 17.77 46.15 -9.99
N PHE A 612 18.04 44.87 -10.24
CA PHE A 612 18.28 43.84 -9.25
C PHE A 612 19.57 44.08 -8.43
N GLU A 613 20.63 44.60 -9.05
CA GLU A 613 21.88 44.98 -8.38
C GLU A 613 21.68 46.13 -7.39
N LEU A 614 20.99 47.21 -7.82
CA LEU A 614 20.66 48.35 -6.96
C LEU A 614 19.79 47.93 -5.76
N GLU A 615 18.82 47.04 -5.97
CA GLU A 615 17.93 46.54 -4.90
C GLU A 615 18.69 45.75 -3.83
N ILE A 616 19.70 44.95 -4.22
CA ILE A 616 20.56 44.21 -3.27
C ILE A 616 21.42 45.18 -2.44
N GLU A 617 22.03 46.19 -3.06
CA GLU A 617 22.86 47.18 -2.37
C GLU A 617 22.07 48.03 -1.36
N THR A 618 20.80 48.34 -1.66
CA THR A 618 19.93 49.07 -0.72
C THR A 618 19.52 48.27 0.51
N ASP A 619 19.38 46.94 0.41
CA ASP A 619 19.05 46.11 1.58
C ASP A 619 20.26 45.90 2.50
N GLU A 620 21.46 45.67 1.95
CA GLU A 620 22.67 45.49 2.74
C GLU A 620 23.06 46.75 3.54
N THR A 621 22.69 47.94 3.04
CA THR A 621 22.87 49.21 3.75
C THR A 621 21.77 49.50 4.77
N MET A 622 20.55 48.99 4.58
CA MET A 622 19.43 49.15 5.52
C MET A 622 19.45 48.15 6.69
N GLY A 623 19.95 46.93 6.48
CA GLY A 623 19.93 45.82 7.45
C GLY A 623 20.72 46.04 8.76
N ALA A 624 21.49 47.12 8.88
CA ALA A 624 22.40 47.36 9.99
C ALA A 624 21.75 47.86 11.30
N LYS A 625 20.41 48.04 11.38
CA LYS A 625 19.75 48.81 12.46
C LYS A 625 18.87 48.04 13.47
N THR A 626 18.52 46.77 13.22
CA THR A 626 17.72 45.97 14.17
C THR A 626 18.57 45.26 15.23
N LYS A 627 18.92 45.98 16.30
CA LYS A 627 19.49 45.37 17.52
C LYS A 627 18.41 44.55 18.27
N ASN A 628 18.49 43.22 18.19
CA ASN A 628 18.18 42.22 19.25
C ASN A 628 17.84 40.81 18.70
N VAL A 629 18.77 40.18 17.97
CA VAL A 629 18.80 38.72 17.78
C VAL A 629 20.23 38.21 17.95
N VAL A 630 20.41 37.08 18.64
CA VAL A 630 21.74 36.49 18.90
C VAL A 630 22.28 35.87 17.60
N TRP A 631 23.43 36.38 17.16
CA TRP A 631 24.08 36.23 15.84
C TRP A 631 23.34 36.90 14.67
N ASN A 632 23.85 38.08 14.28
CA ASN A 632 23.49 38.73 13.01
C ASN A 632 23.83 37.80 11.83
N ARG A 633 22.84 37.47 10.99
CA ARG A 633 23.05 36.69 9.75
C ARG A 633 23.71 37.55 8.66
N THR A 634 25.02 37.78 8.76
CA THR A 634 25.83 38.43 7.71
C THR A 634 26.32 37.45 6.64
N HIS A 635 25.87 36.20 6.66
CA HIS A 635 26.25 35.16 5.70
C HIS A 635 25.02 34.65 4.93
N ARG A 636 25.14 34.56 3.61
CA ARG A 636 24.11 34.09 2.68
C ARG A 636 24.16 32.56 2.58
N LEU A 637 23.03 31.90 2.31
CA LEU A 637 22.98 30.44 2.22
C LEU A 637 23.57 29.92 0.91
N THR A 638 24.35 28.83 0.99
CA THR A 638 24.83 28.08 -0.16
C THR A 638 23.73 27.20 -0.76
N GLU A 639 23.92 26.74 -2.01
CA GLU A 639 23.02 25.78 -2.67
C GLU A 639 22.87 24.47 -1.86
N GLN A 640 23.89 24.09 -1.06
CA GLN A 640 23.83 22.93 -0.16
C GLN A 640 22.99 23.19 1.10
N GLU A 641 23.08 24.39 1.68
CA GLU A 641 22.31 24.75 2.88
C GLU A 641 20.82 24.93 2.55
N VAL A 642 20.49 25.54 1.40
CA VAL A 642 19.11 25.63 0.91
C VAL A 642 18.52 24.23 0.69
N LEU A 643 19.26 23.34 0.01
CA LEU A 643 18.88 21.93 -0.17
C LEU A 643 18.59 21.24 1.17
N ILE A 644 19.55 21.22 2.09
CA ILE A 644 19.41 20.46 3.34
C ILE A 644 18.33 21.05 4.26
N ARG A 645 18.14 22.37 4.28
CA ARG A 645 17.05 23.00 5.06
C ARG A 645 15.68 22.58 4.54
N ALA A 646 15.44 22.67 3.23
CA ALA A 646 14.18 22.26 2.64
C ALA A 646 13.92 20.75 2.75
N THR A 647 14.96 19.91 2.63
CA THR A 647 14.84 18.46 2.90
C THR A 647 14.42 18.20 4.36
N LEU A 648 15.04 18.88 5.33
CA LEU A 648 14.68 18.76 6.75
C LEU A 648 13.26 19.25 7.01
N ASP A 649 12.86 20.40 6.48
CA ASP A 649 11.50 20.95 6.64
C ASP A 649 10.44 20.05 5.97
N TYR A 650 10.76 19.35 4.88
CA TYR A 650 9.86 18.39 4.22
C TYR A 650 9.68 17.08 4.99
N GLN A 651 10.74 16.62 5.67
CA GLN A 651 10.72 15.37 6.43
C GLN A 651 10.20 15.53 7.86
N PHE A 652 10.54 16.63 8.51
CA PHE A 652 10.37 16.86 9.95
C PHE A 652 9.52 18.09 10.26
N GLY A 653 8.94 18.75 9.24
CA GLY A 653 8.08 19.92 9.40
C GLY A 653 8.84 21.25 9.54
N LYS A 654 8.12 22.34 9.24
CA LYS A 654 8.64 23.70 9.09
C LYS A 654 9.50 24.19 10.26
N GLY A 655 10.78 24.43 10.02
CA GLY A 655 11.74 24.97 10.98
C GLY A 655 12.78 23.95 11.44
N ALA A 656 12.61 22.66 11.12
CA ALA A 656 13.63 21.63 11.34
C ALA A 656 14.95 21.96 10.63
N GLY A 657 14.87 22.57 9.44
CA GLY A 657 16.01 23.09 8.71
C GLY A 657 16.78 24.16 9.49
N ASP A 658 16.08 25.12 10.09
CA ASP A 658 16.69 26.20 10.87
C ASP A 658 17.31 25.73 12.20
N LEU A 659 16.76 24.71 12.84
CA LEU A 659 17.34 24.12 14.07
C LEU A 659 18.72 23.48 13.83
N ILE A 660 18.90 22.82 12.69
CA ILE A 660 20.14 22.11 12.34
C ILE A 660 21.14 22.98 11.58
N ALA A 661 20.68 23.80 10.63
CA ALA A 661 21.53 24.55 9.71
C ALA A 661 21.96 25.93 10.22
N LYS A 662 21.59 26.34 11.44
CA LYS A 662 21.90 27.66 12.01
C LYS A 662 23.41 27.97 12.03
N THR A 663 24.24 26.95 12.17
CA THR A 663 25.70 27.00 12.28
C THR A 663 26.43 26.60 10.99
N GLY A 664 25.71 26.55 9.87
CA GLY A 664 26.20 26.17 8.55
C GLY A 664 26.12 24.67 8.29
N VAL A 665 26.08 24.29 7.00
CA VAL A 665 25.98 22.88 6.57
C VAL A 665 27.11 22.52 5.60
N LEU A 666 27.68 21.33 5.78
CA LEU A 666 28.69 20.74 4.91
C LEU A 666 28.22 19.38 4.38
N VAL A 667 28.00 19.29 3.08
CA VAL A 667 27.64 18.04 2.39
C VAL A 667 28.87 17.45 1.68
N ARG A 668 29.13 16.16 1.87
CA ARG A 668 30.22 15.41 1.21
C ARG A 668 29.70 14.12 0.60
N MET A 669 30.35 13.60 -0.44
CA MET A 669 30.06 12.26 -0.95
C MET A 669 30.42 11.21 0.11
N ASP A 670 29.54 10.24 0.36
CA ASP A 670 29.89 9.05 1.14
C ASP A 670 30.80 8.12 0.31
N ARG A 671 31.42 7.12 0.95
CA ARG A 671 32.09 6.02 0.24
C ARG A 671 31.09 5.19 -0.58
N ASN A 672 29.85 5.08 -0.10
CA ASN A 672 28.72 4.51 -0.82
C ASN A 672 28.10 5.58 -1.74
N PRO A 673 28.13 5.43 -3.08
CA PRO A 673 27.63 6.45 -4.00
C PRO A 673 26.11 6.70 -3.91
N ASN A 674 25.38 5.85 -3.19
CA ASN A 674 23.95 6.04 -2.91
C ASN A 674 23.70 7.07 -1.79
N TYR A 675 24.73 7.64 -1.15
CA TYR A 675 24.58 8.60 -0.06
C TYR A 675 25.52 9.81 -0.15
N PHE A 676 25.05 10.95 0.36
CA PHE A 676 25.91 12.04 0.83
C PHE A 676 25.93 12.07 2.36
N GLU A 677 27.08 12.32 2.96
CA GLU A 677 27.20 12.61 4.39
C GLU A 677 26.93 14.10 4.65
N VAL A 678 26.07 14.39 5.63
CA VAL A 678 25.61 15.75 5.94
C VAL A 678 26.02 16.12 7.36
N PHE A 679 26.76 17.23 7.49
CA PHE A 679 27.35 17.68 8.74
C PHE A 679 26.93 19.13 9.07
N SER A 680 26.90 19.45 10.37
CA SER A 680 26.74 20.80 10.93
C SER A 680 27.76 20.99 12.06
N TYR A 681 27.72 22.13 12.74
CA TYR A 681 28.69 22.57 13.73
C TYR A 681 28.02 22.97 15.04
N ASP A 682 28.70 22.78 16.16
CA ASP A 682 28.29 23.23 17.49
C ASP A 682 29.50 23.66 18.34
N GLY A 683 29.27 23.96 19.63
CA GLY A 683 30.32 24.38 20.56
C GLY A 683 31.42 23.34 20.82
N ALA A 684 31.18 22.06 20.51
CA ALA A 684 32.17 20.99 20.56
C ALA A 684 32.77 20.68 19.18
N GLY A 685 32.37 21.39 18.12
CA GLY A 685 32.95 21.33 16.78
C GLY A 685 32.01 20.74 15.72
N LYS A 686 32.58 20.04 14.73
CA LYS A 686 31.84 19.48 13.59
C LYS A 686 31.17 18.15 13.98
N PHE A 687 29.88 17.98 13.72
CA PHE A 687 29.15 16.73 13.95
C PHE A 687 28.34 16.27 12.73
N GLN A 688 28.03 14.97 12.65
CA GLN A 688 27.21 14.41 11.56
C GLN A 688 25.73 14.45 11.92
N ILE A 689 24.91 15.05 11.05
CA ILE A 689 23.45 15.10 11.19
C ILE A 689 22.82 13.79 10.67
N GLY A 690 23.31 13.30 9.54
CA GLY A 690 22.73 12.15 8.84
C GLY A 690 23.39 11.86 7.50
N ARG A 691 22.79 10.94 6.77
CA ARG A 691 23.15 10.59 5.39
C ARG A 691 21.96 10.80 4.46
N LEU A 692 22.12 11.67 3.46
CA LEU A 692 21.11 11.99 2.45
C LEU A 692 21.16 10.91 1.37
N HIS A 693 20.08 10.16 1.18
CA HIS A 693 20.00 9.12 0.16
C HIS A 693 19.83 9.75 -1.24
N THR A 694 20.78 9.50 -2.14
CA THR A 694 20.90 10.22 -3.42
C THR A 694 19.77 9.92 -4.40
N ASN A 695 19.11 8.77 -4.26
CA ASN A 695 17.99 8.38 -5.12
C ASN A 695 16.63 8.86 -4.58
N SER A 696 16.38 8.83 -3.26
CA SER A 696 15.06 9.24 -2.71
C SER A 696 14.99 10.70 -2.28
N GLY A 697 16.12 11.36 -2.01
CA GLY A 697 16.17 12.73 -1.47
C GLY A 697 15.86 12.85 0.02
N PHE A 698 15.77 11.75 0.76
CA PHE A 698 15.51 11.73 2.21
C PHE A 698 16.81 11.58 3.02
N LEU A 699 16.92 12.35 4.09
CA LEU A 699 17.97 12.25 5.11
C LEU A 699 17.64 11.14 6.12
N LYS A 700 18.58 10.22 6.32
CA LYS A 700 18.58 9.25 7.42
C LYS A 700 19.44 9.77 8.57
N LEU A 701 18.86 10.00 9.74
CA LEU A 701 19.51 10.71 10.85
C LEU A 701 20.56 9.85 11.58
N THR A 702 21.55 10.54 12.18
CA THR A 702 22.37 10.02 13.28
C THR A 702 21.69 10.28 14.63
N PRO A 703 22.17 9.68 15.74
CA PRO A 703 21.68 10.01 17.08
C PRO A 703 21.83 11.49 17.42
N ARG A 704 23.01 12.08 17.14
CA ARG A 704 23.30 13.49 17.41
C ARG A 704 22.46 14.43 16.53
N GLY A 705 22.14 14.03 15.29
CA GLY A 705 21.18 14.73 14.44
C GLY A 705 19.75 14.68 14.97
N ALA A 706 19.28 13.51 15.41
CA ALA A 706 17.97 13.33 16.02
C ALA A 706 17.81 14.11 17.33
N GLN A 707 18.85 14.14 18.17
CA GLN A 707 18.88 14.94 19.40
C GLN A 707 18.64 16.44 19.13
N ARG A 708 19.10 16.98 18.00
CA ARG A 708 18.85 18.39 17.63
C ARG A 708 17.40 18.70 17.21
N LEU A 709 16.60 17.67 16.92
CA LEU A 709 15.20 17.82 16.52
C LEU A 709 14.18 17.47 17.62
N MET A 710 14.62 16.95 18.78
CA MET A 710 13.72 16.64 19.91
C MET A 710 12.81 17.82 20.30
N GLY A 711 13.39 19.02 20.40
CA GLY A 711 12.66 20.25 20.76
C GLY A 711 11.63 20.71 19.72
N HIS A 712 11.67 20.17 18.50
CA HIS A 712 10.74 20.50 17.41
C HIS A 712 9.36 19.84 17.57
N LYS A 713 9.25 18.78 18.38
CA LYS A 713 8.00 18.02 18.63
C LYS A 713 7.33 17.49 17.36
N ARG A 714 8.15 17.12 16.36
CA ARG A 714 7.73 16.44 15.13
C ARG A 714 8.48 15.12 14.98
N ASN A 715 7.88 14.17 14.26
CA ASN A 715 8.42 12.84 14.00
C ASN A 715 8.90 12.09 15.25
N PHE A 716 8.16 12.18 16.35
CA PHE A 716 8.51 11.52 17.61
C PHE A 716 7.62 10.30 17.88
N VAL A 717 8.17 9.35 18.64
CA VAL A 717 7.47 8.24 19.28
C VAL A 717 7.88 8.26 20.75
N GLN A 718 6.96 8.58 21.66
CA GLN A 718 7.23 8.54 23.09
C GLN A 718 6.71 7.23 23.69
N ILE A 719 7.52 6.57 24.52
CA ILE A 719 7.16 5.32 25.18
C ILE A 719 6.86 5.49 26.68
N THR A 720 6.27 4.47 27.29
CA THR A 720 6.01 4.35 28.73
C THR A 720 7.25 4.02 29.55
N GLU A 721 8.24 3.39 28.93
CA GLU A 721 9.46 2.92 29.59
C GLU A 721 10.51 4.03 29.71
N GLU A 722 11.42 3.89 30.67
CA GLU A 722 12.63 4.71 30.77
C GLU A 722 13.69 4.30 29.73
N ASN A 723 13.68 3.04 29.27
CA ASN A 723 14.82 2.40 28.59
C ASN A 723 14.37 1.39 27.50
N MET A 724 15.12 1.31 26.39
CA MET A 724 14.81 0.38 25.27
C MET A 724 15.63 -0.91 25.33
N GLN A 725 15.01 -2.02 25.77
CA GLN A 725 15.63 -3.35 25.75
C GLN A 725 15.80 -3.90 24.32
N GLY A 726 14.74 -3.88 23.51
CA GLY A 726 14.72 -4.44 22.16
C GLY A 726 15.32 -3.56 21.05
N SER A 727 15.04 -3.93 19.79
CA SER A 727 15.35 -3.18 18.56
C SER A 727 14.10 -2.61 17.87
N SER A 728 12.91 -2.78 18.45
CA SER A 728 11.64 -2.27 17.93
C SER A 728 10.77 -1.78 19.07
N VAL A 729 10.05 -0.67 18.86
CA VAL A 729 9.00 -0.17 19.75
C VAL A 729 7.70 -0.89 19.41
N PHE A 730 6.98 -1.36 20.42
CA PHE A 730 5.73 -2.10 20.28
C PHE A 730 4.54 -1.29 20.82
N ALA A 731 3.32 -1.55 20.32
CA ALA A 731 2.15 -0.76 20.67
C ALA A 731 1.81 -0.69 22.19
N PRO A 732 1.96 -1.76 23.00
CA PRO A 732 1.69 -1.72 24.44
C PRO A 732 2.47 -0.69 25.26
N ILE A 733 3.67 -0.32 24.79
CA ILE A 733 4.54 0.66 25.46
C ILE A 733 4.43 2.05 24.82
N LEU A 734 3.46 2.29 23.92
CA LEU A 734 3.29 3.56 23.24
C LEU A 734 2.54 4.56 24.14
N LYS A 735 3.20 5.67 24.48
CA LYS A 735 2.59 6.78 25.25
C LYS A 735 1.99 7.84 24.33
N SER A 736 2.70 8.21 23.27
CA SER A 736 2.25 9.18 22.25
C SER A 736 3.10 9.12 20.98
N ILE A 737 2.58 9.67 19.89
CA ILE A 737 3.21 9.68 18.56
C ILE A 737 2.82 10.95 17.79
N ASP A 738 3.66 11.39 16.86
CA ASP A 738 3.29 12.42 15.89
C ASP A 738 2.33 11.86 14.83
N ASN A 739 1.04 12.20 14.94
CA ASN A 739 -0.02 11.77 14.03
C ASN A 739 0.14 12.28 12.58
N GLY A 740 1.03 13.25 12.33
CA GLY A 740 1.33 13.75 10.98
C GLY A 740 2.39 12.96 10.22
N THR A 741 2.73 11.74 10.66
CA THR A 741 3.78 10.88 10.07
C THR A 741 3.23 9.67 9.32
N HIS A 742 4.00 9.18 8.36
CA HIS A 742 3.65 8.07 7.47
C HIS A 742 4.55 6.84 7.69
N PRO A 743 4.10 5.63 7.36
CA PRO A 743 4.96 4.45 7.31
C PRO A 743 6.24 4.72 6.50
N GLY A 744 7.40 4.37 7.05
CA GLY A 744 8.70 4.67 6.46
C GLY A 744 9.28 6.05 6.79
N ASP A 745 8.56 6.95 7.46
CA ASP A 745 9.15 8.20 7.98
C ASP A 745 10.20 7.89 9.08
N GLU A 746 11.18 8.79 9.17
CA GLU A 746 12.28 8.74 10.13
C GLU A 746 11.79 9.24 11.49
N MET A 747 11.88 8.42 12.55
CA MET A 747 11.27 8.70 13.85
C MET A 747 12.30 8.79 14.99
N ILE A 748 12.18 9.82 15.82
CA ILE A 748 12.92 10.02 17.07
C ILE A 748 12.19 9.29 18.20
N VAL A 749 12.83 8.35 18.88
CA VAL A 749 12.22 7.59 19.98
C VAL A 749 12.64 8.19 21.32
N LEU A 750 11.64 8.50 22.15
CA LEU A 750 11.75 9.22 23.42
C LEU A 750 11.21 8.37 24.58
N ASN A 751 11.80 8.49 25.76
CA ASN A 751 11.34 7.80 26.98
C ASN A 751 10.15 8.51 27.66
N ILE A 752 9.67 7.93 28.77
CA ILE A 752 8.59 8.50 29.61
C ILE A 752 8.80 9.98 29.99
N ASN A 753 10.04 10.42 30.20
CA ASN A 753 10.44 11.79 30.56
C ASN A 753 10.61 12.72 29.34
N GLY A 754 10.72 12.17 28.13
CA GLY A 754 11.02 12.91 26.89
C GLY A 754 12.49 12.90 26.47
N GLU A 755 13.32 12.08 27.12
CA GLU A 755 14.75 11.93 26.87
C GLU A 755 15.00 10.99 25.68
N TYR A 756 16.13 11.17 24.98
CA TYR A 756 16.41 10.46 23.73
C TYR A 756 16.82 8.99 23.96
N LEU A 757 16.11 8.04 23.33
CA LEU A 757 16.43 6.61 23.37
C LEU A 757 17.00 6.08 22.05
N GLY A 758 16.61 6.64 20.92
CA GLY A 758 17.01 6.10 19.62
C GLY A 758 16.37 6.78 18.42
N VAL A 759 16.74 6.31 17.23
CA VAL A 759 16.18 6.75 15.96
C VAL A 759 15.89 5.55 15.06
N GLY A 760 14.75 5.58 14.38
CA GLY A 760 14.19 4.44 13.67
C GLY A 760 13.31 4.81 12.48
N GLU A 761 12.62 3.82 11.95
CA GLU A 761 11.72 3.93 10.80
C GLU A 761 10.31 3.47 11.21
N LEU A 762 9.28 4.29 10.95
CA LEU A 762 7.89 3.99 11.30
C LEU A 762 7.36 2.80 10.47
N VAL A 763 6.57 1.91 11.09
CA VAL A 763 6.11 0.66 10.44
C VAL A 763 4.64 0.68 10.02
N ARG A 764 3.76 1.35 10.77
CA ARG A 764 2.31 1.46 10.52
C ARG A 764 1.85 2.91 10.70
N SER A 765 0.64 3.26 10.25
CA SER A 765 0.13 4.62 10.40
C SER A 765 -0.13 4.93 11.88
N PRO A 766 0.05 6.19 12.35
CA PRO A 766 -0.43 6.62 13.66
C PRO A 766 -1.94 6.39 13.85
N LEU A 767 -2.74 6.47 12.78
CA LEU A 767 -4.16 6.15 12.81
C LEU A 767 -4.43 4.67 13.16
N ASP A 768 -3.52 3.76 12.78
CA ASP A 768 -3.64 2.33 13.08
C ASP A 768 -3.20 1.99 14.52
N LEU A 769 -2.83 2.95 15.37
CA LEU A 769 -2.23 2.67 16.68
C LEU A 769 -3.13 2.97 17.90
N SER A 770 -4.27 3.63 17.69
CA SER A 770 -5.12 4.09 18.79
C SER A 770 -5.83 2.92 19.49
N GLY A 771 -5.47 2.66 20.75
CA GLY A 771 -6.08 1.61 21.58
C GLY A 771 -5.55 0.19 21.34
N GLU A 772 -4.42 0.04 20.64
CA GLU A 772 -3.93 -1.26 20.15
C GLU A 772 -2.89 -1.90 21.07
N ASN A 773 -3.13 -3.16 21.45
CA ASN A 773 -2.30 -3.90 22.40
C ASN A 773 -1.23 -4.81 21.74
N ASN A 774 -0.98 -4.70 20.43
CA ASN A 774 0.09 -5.44 19.74
C ASN A 774 0.49 -4.84 18.37
N GLY A 775 1.50 -5.45 17.72
CA GLY A 775 2.21 -4.94 16.53
C GLY A 775 3.43 -4.04 16.83
N ILE A 776 4.25 -3.75 15.82
CA ILE A 776 5.38 -2.80 15.91
C ILE A 776 4.90 -1.38 15.57
N VAL A 777 5.37 -0.39 16.33
CA VAL A 777 5.28 1.03 16.01
C VAL A 777 6.43 1.44 15.10
N CYS A 778 7.67 1.25 15.58
CA CYS A 778 8.90 1.78 14.96
C CYS A 778 10.05 0.77 15.09
N LYS A 779 10.84 0.59 14.03
CA LYS A 779 12.07 -0.24 14.02
C LYS A 779 13.29 0.65 14.23
N LEU A 780 14.01 0.45 15.33
CA LEU A 780 15.21 1.23 15.66
C LEU A 780 16.37 0.85 14.73
N ARG A 781 17.08 1.86 14.20
CA ARG A 781 18.34 1.67 13.47
C ARG A 781 19.57 1.95 14.33
N LYS A 782 19.46 2.91 15.26
CA LYS A 782 20.43 3.19 16.31
C LYS A 782 19.68 3.49 17.60
N LYS A 783 20.21 3.05 18.74
CA LYS A 783 19.72 3.37 20.08
C LYS A 783 20.86 3.75 21.00
N VAL A 784 20.55 4.39 22.11
CA VAL A 784 21.48 4.59 23.23
C VAL A 784 21.94 3.22 23.74
N LYS A 785 23.25 3.06 23.94
CA LYS A 785 23.81 1.93 24.70
C LYS A 785 23.44 2.17 26.17
N ILE A 786 22.66 1.27 26.77
CA ILE A 786 22.55 1.22 28.24
C ILE A 786 23.87 0.63 28.74
N PRO A 787 24.60 1.26 29.68
CA PRO A 787 25.75 0.62 30.31
C PRO A 787 25.30 -0.68 30.96
N SER A 788 25.87 -1.81 30.53
CA SER A 788 25.57 -3.10 31.16
C SER A 788 26.01 -3.06 32.61
N GLN A 789 25.09 -3.27 33.55
CA GLN A 789 25.41 -3.37 34.98
C GLN A 789 26.29 -4.62 35.23
N THR A 790 27.61 -4.45 35.11
CA THR A 790 28.58 -5.37 35.69
C THR A 790 28.43 -5.31 37.20
N SER A 791 28.04 -6.43 37.80
CA SER A 791 27.84 -6.56 39.25
C SER A 791 29.07 -6.11 40.04
N ASN A 792 28.82 -5.44 41.17
CA ASN A 792 29.76 -5.13 42.26
C ASN A 792 30.72 -3.94 42.06
N SER A 793 30.18 -2.71 42.07
CA SER A 793 30.76 -1.62 42.86
C SER A 793 29.66 -0.64 43.32
N SER A 794 29.91 0.08 44.42
CA SER A 794 28.95 1.01 45.03
C SER A 794 28.87 2.34 44.26
N PRO A 795 27.73 3.06 44.28
CA PRO A 795 27.61 4.33 43.57
C PRO A 795 28.34 5.48 44.30
N GLU A 796 29.30 6.10 43.61
CA GLU A 796 29.79 7.44 43.92
C GLU A 796 28.92 8.52 43.23
N PRO A 797 28.85 9.75 43.77
CA PRO A 797 28.00 10.81 43.23
C PRO A 797 28.47 11.34 41.86
N PRO A 798 27.59 11.92 41.04
CA PRO A 798 27.91 12.29 39.66
C PRO A 798 28.81 13.53 39.55
N GLU A 799 30.05 13.34 39.08
CA GLU A 799 30.99 14.44 38.82
C GLU A 799 30.82 15.06 37.42
N SER A 800 30.23 16.27 37.40
CA SER A 800 30.47 17.35 36.42
C SER A 800 29.97 17.16 34.96
N PRO A 801 29.88 18.27 34.18
CA PRO A 801 29.44 18.24 32.77
C PRO A 801 30.44 17.62 31.78
N GLN A 802 31.57 17.07 32.24
CA GLN A 802 32.58 16.49 31.37
C GLN A 802 32.13 15.17 30.73
N SER A 803 31.25 14.43 31.42
CA SER A 803 30.78 13.08 31.07
C SER A 803 30.00 13.00 29.75
N ASP A 804 29.13 13.97 29.47
CA ASP A 804 28.41 14.09 28.18
C ASP A 804 29.38 14.10 26.98
N LEU A 805 30.54 14.73 27.14
CA LEU A 805 31.52 14.94 26.09
C LEU A 805 32.30 13.68 25.72
N ASP A 806 32.43 12.72 26.64
CA ASP A 806 33.05 11.41 26.38
C ASP A 806 32.00 10.35 25.95
N PHE A 807 30.79 10.41 26.51
CA PHE A 807 29.64 9.63 26.02
C PHE A 807 29.34 9.91 24.54
N LEU A 808 29.45 11.17 24.10
CA LEU A 808 29.30 11.54 22.69
C LEU A 808 30.41 10.95 21.79
N LYS A 809 31.63 10.74 22.29
CA LYS A 809 32.73 10.12 21.52
C LYS A 809 32.49 8.62 21.32
N GLU A 810 32.00 7.91 22.32
CA GLU A 810 31.72 6.46 22.27
C GLU A 810 30.51 6.07 21.39
N ILE A 811 29.83 7.06 20.82
CA ILE A 811 28.75 6.93 19.82
C ILE A 811 29.21 7.38 18.41
N GLU A 812 30.31 8.14 18.31
CA GLU A 812 30.94 8.54 17.04
C GLU A 812 32.05 7.56 16.58
N SER A 813 32.53 6.68 17.47
CA SER A 813 33.37 5.49 17.16
C SER A 813 32.54 4.26 16.76
#